data_AF-A0A7W0Q6V1-F1
#
_entry.id   AF-A0A7W0Q6V1-F1
#
_cell.length_a   1.000
_cell.length_b   1.000
_cell.length_c   1.000
_cell.angle_alpha   90.00
_cell.angle_beta   90.00
_cell.angle_gamma   90.00
#
_symmetry.space_group_name_H-M   'P 1'
#
loop_
_entity.id
_entity.type
_entity.pdbx_description
1 polymer ?
#
loop_
_entity_poly.entity_id
_entity_poly.type
_entity_poly.pdbx_seq_one_letter_code
_entity_poly.pdbx_strand_id
1 'polypeptide(L)'
;MNCLVVALASVALVTGCEQPRTELMIGIATDIRAPNLIDGAELLVTRARDGFIEQQVSWVITGVPNQPVNLPGSYGIYSDGEEIKLDIVLTGLKGATPVVTRRAVLNLVEGKTLFFRMGLTAGCIDKDDCLATQSCTEGVCRDVEINADQLPDFKPELITELSCASGTNYIDTATGVSLPLTEGAEECPVGLCLEGTCLKPPPEQTGTRTVTGYQFTTYIQPTKTTNVPTDLTTLMPRALVPNTDGNFTIIPGRGATDGSFVIDEVPHGLYYLQVGTNYFVTRANSFDLTSARLGRPDAMAPVATSTITLGTVTGLDTWADGDELEAFAVDADTWWFALQDINPITVGTTTLSNYSFTAQQANGSYRGNLIRNDPTALIQLRGKQTASGDFYRTATNFCPLPLFTQTDGGTSTVNGAFVPVPQTAMFTADFRTSQWDAALGYNGTNLTALHPQAVEFASSGGFSISLLGNAGGPLHGEVGATADYLFAPVPHGPDRVFANMSYGIPTLPGLWASVLDIRSGGFVRVQLPSTTAAAGISVGISQNSLLAASSGPITPAMGPVSAPTIDGLDLFRPQSQQVKTSPTLTWQPPTIGKPSQYQVEVIRLTAMGTSTLRATVATLFTTEPTLVIPPGVLMVGQSYVVRIIAETTPNTDAPFRRKFPAATSTIASSIFVPTVETGTPVDPPMVDAAVPKPVDAPGGGQMVDAAIDGP
;
A
#
# COMPACT_ATOMS: atom_id res chain seq x y z
N MET A 1 0.60 -39.71 -4.54
CA MET A 1 1.03 -40.40 -5.77
C MET A 1 -0.23 -40.94 -6.41
N ASN A 2 -0.95 -40.09 -7.16
CA ASN A 2 -2.20 -40.40 -7.83
C ASN A 2 -1.96 -40.25 -9.34
N CYS A 3 -2.38 -41.25 -10.12
CA CYS A 3 -2.17 -41.35 -11.55
C CYS A 3 -3.05 -40.36 -12.32
N LEU A 4 -2.43 -39.39 -12.99
CA LEU A 4 -3.03 -38.63 -14.08
C LEU A 4 -2.96 -39.50 -15.36
N VAL A 5 -4.09 -39.74 -16.03
CA VAL A 5 -4.15 -40.52 -17.27
C VAL A 5 -4.26 -39.56 -18.46
N VAL A 6 -3.25 -39.56 -19.32
CA VAL A 6 -3.22 -38.81 -20.59
C VAL A 6 -3.96 -39.62 -21.66
N ALA A 7 -4.94 -39.03 -22.35
CA ALA A 7 -5.53 -39.61 -23.55
C ALA A 7 -5.47 -38.61 -24.71
N LEU A 8 -4.75 -38.97 -25.78
CA LEU A 8 -4.98 -38.40 -27.11
C LEU A 8 -6.35 -38.90 -27.61
N ALA A 9 -7.20 -37.98 -28.05
CA ALA A 9 -8.55 -38.26 -28.51
C ALA A 9 -8.59 -39.38 -29.56
N SER A 10 -9.13 -40.53 -29.15
CA SER A 10 -9.62 -41.60 -30.03
C SER A 10 -11.07 -41.85 -29.65
N VAL A 11 -12.00 -41.54 -30.54
CA VAL A 11 -13.45 -41.70 -30.31
C VAL A 11 -13.79 -43.18 -30.15
N ALA A 12 -14.20 -43.58 -28.95
CA ALA A 12 -14.87 -44.85 -28.70
C ALA A 12 -16.09 -44.60 -27.81
N LEU A 13 -17.28 -44.87 -28.36
CA LEU A 13 -18.57 -44.81 -27.68
C LEU A 13 -18.65 -45.92 -26.62
N VAL A 14 -18.67 -45.56 -25.34
CA VAL A 14 -19.13 -46.44 -24.26
C VAL A 14 -20.09 -45.63 -23.38
N THR A 15 -21.34 -46.07 -23.35
CA THR A 15 -22.42 -45.50 -22.54
C THR A 15 -22.35 -46.00 -21.10
N GLY A 16 -22.06 -45.11 -20.16
CA GLY A 16 -22.18 -45.34 -18.72
C GLY A 16 -22.04 -44.01 -17.97
N CYS A 17 -22.95 -43.69 -17.05
CA CYS A 17 -23.10 -42.43 -16.32
C CYS A 17 -21.83 -41.57 -16.23
N GLU A 18 -21.66 -40.63 -17.17
CA GLU A 18 -20.61 -39.62 -17.11
C GLU A 18 -21.01 -38.62 -16.02
N GLN A 19 -20.25 -38.59 -14.92
CA GLN A 19 -20.23 -37.39 -14.11
C GLN A 19 -19.72 -36.24 -15.01
N PRO A 20 -20.39 -35.08 -15.02
CA PRO A 20 -19.96 -33.97 -15.85
C PRO A 20 -18.53 -33.58 -15.44
N ARG A 21 -17.64 -33.44 -16.43
CA ARG A 21 -16.21 -33.18 -16.19
C ARG A 21 -16.00 -31.73 -15.79
N THR A 22 -15.22 -31.50 -14.74
CA THR A 22 -14.70 -30.18 -14.36
C THR A 22 -13.48 -29.89 -15.23
N GLU A 23 -13.64 -29.04 -16.24
CA GLU A 23 -12.63 -28.80 -17.26
C GLU A 23 -12.60 -27.33 -17.72
N LEU A 24 -11.41 -26.80 -17.97
CA LEU A 24 -11.17 -25.53 -18.62
C LEU A 24 -10.44 -25.77 -19.94
N MET A 25 -11.05 -25.33 -21.04
CA MET A 25 -10.42 -25.26 -22.35
C MET A 25 -9.80 -23.89 -22.56
N ILE A 26 -8.47 -23.83 -22.55
CA ILE A 26 -7.71 -22.61 -22.80
C ILE A 26 -7.52 -22.46 -24.30
N GLY A 27 -8.21 -21.50 -24.91
CA GLY A 27 -7.97 -21.10 -26.29
C GLY A 27 -6.77 -20.15 -26.37
N ILE A 28 -5.90 -20.35 -27.36
CA ILE A 28 -4.73 -19.52 -27.60
C ILE A 28 -4.88 -18.88 -28.98
N ALA A 29 -4.83 -17.55 -29.04
CA ALA A 29 -4.90 -16.81 -30.30
C ALA A 29 -3.91 -15.65 -30.32
N THR A 30 -3.64 -15.11 -31.50
CA THR A 30 -2.71 -14.00 -31.69
C THR A 30 -3.09 -13.16 -32.91
N ASP A 31 -2.73 -11.87 -32.92
CA ASP A 31 -2.69 -11.01 -34.10
C ASP A 31 -1.26 -10.85 -34.66
N ILE A 32 -0.29 -11.52 -34.02
CA ILE A 32 1.13 -11.46 -34.37
C ILE A 32 1.42 -12.51 -35.43
N ARG A 33 2.05 -12.09 -36.54
CA ARG A 33 2.44 -13.02 -37.60
C ARG A 33 3.61 -13.90 -37.17
N ALA A 34 3.40 -15.22 -37.27
CA ALA A 34 4.45 -16.22 -37.19
C ALA A 34 5.03 -16.54 -38.59
N PRO A 35 6.29 -16.98 -38.70
CA PRO A 35 7.28 -17.11 -37.62
C PRO A 35 8.04 -15.79 -37.34
N ASN A 36 7.57 -14.64 -37.87
CA ASN A 36 8.34 -13.40 -37.89
C ASN A 36 8.59 -12.83 -36.49
N LEU A 37 7.52 -12.46 -35.79
CA LEU A 37 7.60 -11.80 -34.48
C LEU A 37 7.39 -12.77 -33.31
N ILE A 38 6.77 -13.92 -33.57
CA ILE A 38 6.73 -15.08 -32.68
C ILE A 38 7.02 -16.33 -33.50
N ASP A 39 7.79 -17.26 -32.97
CA ASP A 39 8.04 -18.60 -33.53
C ASP A 39 7.81 -19.72 -32.50
N GLY A 40 7.35 -19.38 -31.29
CA GLY A 40 6.90 -20.32 -30.29
C GLY A 40 5.93 -19.72 -29.29
N ALA A 41 5.30 -20.59 -28.52
CA ALA A 41 4.51 -20.21 -27.35
C ALA A 41 4.74 -21.21 -26.21
N GLU A 42 4.70 -20.73 -24.97
CA GLU A 42 4.81 -21.52 -23.75
C GLU A 42 3.60 -21.26 -22.85
N LEU A 43 2.97 -22.33 -22.37
CA LEU A 43 1.91 -22.29 -21.38
C LEU A 43 2.40 -22.95 -20.09
N LEU A 44 2.40 -22.18 -19.01
CA LEU A 44 2.65 -22.64 -17.65
C LEU A 44 1.36 -22.49 -16.85
N VAL A 45 0.88 -23.58 -16.25
CA VAL A 45 -0.26 -23.58 -15.35
C VAL A 45 0.17 -24.12 -13.99
N THR A 46 -0.07 -23.31 -12.97
CA THR A 46 0.25 -23.64 -11.58
C THR A 46 -0.99 -23.53 -10.71
N ARG A 47 -1.02 -24.25 -9.59
CA ARG A 47 -2.06 -24.09 -8.59
C ARG A 47 -1.74 -22.88 -7.72
N ALA A 48 -2.67 -21.93 -7.65
CA ALA A 48 -2.43 -20.63 -7.01
C ALA A 48 -2.11 -20.72 -5.50
N ARG A 49 -2.56 -21.79 -4.81
CA ARG A 49 -2.38 -21.94 -3.35
C ARG A 49 -0.96 -22.35 -2.92
N ASP A 50 -0.32 -23.24 -3.69
CA ASP A 50 0.91 -23.95 -3.29
C ASP A 50 2.00 -23.86 -4.36
N GLY A 51 1.72 -23.23 -5.51
CA GLY A 51 2.66 -23.09 -6.63
C GLY A 51 2.96 -24.40 -7.33
N PHE A 52 2.20 -25.47 -7.08
CA PHE A 52 2.39 -26.75 -7.74
C PHE A 52 2.17 -26.60 -9.24
N ILE A 53 3.14 -27.02 -10.06
CA ILE A 53 3.02 -26.99 -11.51
C ILE A 53 2.03 -28.08 -11.93
N GLU A 54 0.84 -27.66 -12.33
CA GLU A 54 -0.16 -28.56 -12.92
C GLU A 54 0.25 -28.94 -14.34
N GLN A 55 0.79 -27.97 -15.10
CA GLN A 55 1.21 -28.20 -16.47
C GLN A 55 2.27 -27.20 -16.95
N GLN A 56 3.20 -27.66 -17.79
CA GLN A 56 4.08 -26.82 -18.61
C GLN A 56 4.16 -27.40 -20.02
N VAL A 57 3.83 -26.62 -21.04
CA VAL A 57 3.86 -27.03 -22.45
C VAL A 57 4.49 -25.94 -23.30
N SER A 58 5.30 -26.34 -24.28
CA SER A 58 5.86 -25.43 -25.28
C SER A 58 5.52 -25.91 -26.69
N TRP A 59 5.26 -24.95 -27.56
CA TRP A 59 4.85 -25.14 -28.94
C TRP A 59 5.77 -24.35 -29.88
N VAL A 60 6.12 -24.95 -31.02
CA VAL A 60 6.80 -24.25 -32.11
C VAL A 60 5.76 -23.80 -33.12
N ILE A 61 5.65 -22.49 -33.34
CA ILE A 61 4.67 -21.90 -34.26
C ILE A 61 5.35 -21.67 -35.61
N THR A 62 5.01 -22.51 -36.57
CA THR A 62 5.72 -22.54 -37.87
C THR A 62 5.28 -21.45 -38.83
N GLY A 63 4.02 -21.00 -38.75
CA GLY A 63 3.41 -20.10 -39.73
C GLY A 63 3.24 -20.74 -41.11
N VAL A 64 3.31 -22.08 -41.21
CA VAL A 64 3.19 -22.82 -42.47
C VAL A 64 1.87 -23.62 -42.48
N PRO A 65 1.05 -23.52 -43.55
CA PRO A 65 -0.18 -24.30 -43.67
C PRO A 65 0.06 -25.81 -43.51
N ASN A 66 -0.91 -26.50 -42.89
CA ASN A 66 -0.92 -27.96 -42.69
C ASN A 66 0.21 -28.54 -41.83
N GLN A 67 0.95 -27.70 -41.10
CA GLN A 67 1.82 -28.17 -40.01
C GLN A 67 1.01 -28.27 -38.71
N PRO A 68 1.21 -29.33 -37.90
CA PRO A 68 0.67 -29.34 -36.55
C PRO A 68 1.33 -28.19 -35.78
N VAL A 69 0.57 -27.50 -34.92
CA VAL A 69 1.08 -26.44 -34.03
C VAL A 69 1.13 -25.02 -34.62
N ASN A 70 0.08 -24.60 -35.34
CA ASN A 70 -0.20 -23.18 -35.59
C ASN A 70 -1.31 -22.66 -34.67
N LEU A 71 -1.36 -21.35 -34.45
CA LEU A 71 -2.45 -20.66 -33.74
C LEU A 71 -3.54 -20.21 -34.74
N PRO A 72 -4.83 -20.21 -34.34
CA PRO A 72 -5.32 -20.47 -32.99
C PRO A 72 -5.21 -21.95 -32.59
N GLY A 73 -5.02 -22.19 -31.30
CA GLY A 73 -4.88 -23.52 -30.70
C GLY A 73 -5.66 -23.62 -29.40
N SER A 74 -5.68 -24.80 -28.80
CA SER A 74 -6.30 -24.97 -27.49
C SER A 74 -5.60 -25.99 -26.62
N TYR A 75 -5.79 -25.88 -25.30
CA TYR A 75 -5.26 -26.80 -24.31
C TYR A 75 -6.28 -27.03 -23.19
N GLY A 76 -6.66 -28.28 -22.94
CA GLY A 76 -7.63 -28.65 -21.90
C GLY A 76 -6.95 -28.98 -20.57
N ILE A 77 -7.50 -28.48 -19.47
CA ILE A 77 -7.08 -28.78 -18.10
C ILE A 77 -8.31 -29.24 -17.33
N TYR A 78 -8.21 -30.38 -16.63
CA TYR A 78 -9.34 -30.96 -15.90
C TYR A 78 -8.95 -31.34 -14.47
N SER A 79 -9.96 -31.45 -13.60
CA SER A 79 -9.83 -31.97 -12.23
C SER A 79 -10.86 -33.07 -11.97
N ASP A 80 -10.62 -33.89 -10.93
CA ASP A 80 -11.52 -34.97 -10.50
C ASP A 80 -12.76 -34.45 -9.72
N GLY A 81 -13.24 -33.24 -10.06
CA GLY A 81 -14.39 -32.59 -9.39
C GLY A 81 -14.02 -31.55 -8.33
N GLU A 82 -12.74 -31.36 -7.99
CA GLU A 82 -12.33 -30.31 -7.06
C GLU A 82 -12.34 -28.92 -7.72
N GLU A 83 -12.82 -27.91 -6.98
CA GLU A 83 -12.64 -26.49 -7.32
C GLU A 83 -11.16 -26.11 -7.07
N ILE A 84 -10.41 -25.95 -8.16
CA ILE A 84 -8.98 -25.62 -8.10
C ILE A 84 -8.78 -24.21 -8.66
N LYS A 85 -8.12 -23.34 -7.89
CA LYS A 85 -7.65 -22.04 -8.35
C LYS A 85 -6.35 -22.18 -9.13
N LEU A 86 -6.37 -21.79 -10.40
CA LEU A 86 -5.25 -21.88 -11.35
C LEU A 86 -4.64 -20.50 -11.57
N ASP A 87 -3.31 -20.46 -11.68
CA ASP A 87 -2.52 -19.33 -12.19
C ASP A 87 -1.90 -19.76 -13.52
N ILE A 88 -2.31 -19.10 -14.60
CA ILE A 88 -2.07 -19.46 -15.99
C ILE A 88 -1.20 -18.36 -16.62
N VAL A 89 -0.01 -18.72 -17.07
CA VAL A 89 0.92 -17.83 -17.77
C VAL A 89 1.15 -18.35 -19.18
N LEU A 90 0.81 -17.53 -20.16
CA LEU A 90 1.04 -17.80 -21.58
C LEU A 90 2.07 -16.80 -22.11
N THR A 91 3.15 -17.31 -22.70
CA THR A 91 4.26 -16.50 -23.23
C THR A 91 4.46 -16.77 -24.71
N GLY A 92 4.47 -15.71 -25.52
CA GLY A 92 4.91 -15.76 -26.92
C GLY A 92 6.43 -15.60 -27.01
N LEU A 93 7.07 -16.45 -27.81
CA LEU A 93 8.53 -16.55 -27.92
C LEU A 93 9.02 -16.19 -29.32
N LYS A 94 10.20 -15.57 -29.40
CA LYS A 94 10.99 -15.40 -30.62
C LYS A 94 12.41 -15.91 -30.38
N GLY A 95 12.78 -17.01 -31.05
CA GLY A 95 14.10 -17.64 -30.85
C GLY A 95 14.37 -17.95 -29.38
N ALA A 96 13.35 -18.46 -28.67
CA ALA A 96 13.31 -18.70 -27.21
C ALA A 96 13.33 -17.46 -26.30
N THR A 97 13.37 -16.24 -26.85
CA THR A 97 13.23 -15.01 -26.07
C THR A 97 11.75 -14.66 -25.88
N PRO A 98 11.26 -14.39 -24.65
CA PRO A 98 9.91 -13.88 -24.43
C PRO A 98 9.69 -12.53 -25.14
N VAL A 99 8.59 -12.43 -25.89
CA VAL A 99 8.19 -11.20 -26.62
C VAL A 99 6.93 -10.59 -26.03
N VAL A 100 6.01 -11.43 -25.56
CA VAL A 100 4.74 -11.00 -24.97
C VAL A 100 4.32 -12.04 -23.93
N THR A 101 3.79 -11.59 -22.79
CA THR A 101 3.28 -12.48 -21.74
C THR A 101 1.87 -12.07 -21.34
N ARG A 102 1.01 -13.06 -21.16
CA ARG A 102 -0.38 -12.94 -20.70
C ARG A 102 -0.57 -13.82 -19.48
N ARG A 103 -0.98 -13.26 -18.35
CA ARG A 103 -1.26 -13.99 -17.09
C ARG A 103 -2.71 -13.87 -16.68
N ALA A 104 -3.33 -14.98 -16.26
CA ALA A 104 -4.70 -15.01 -15.74
C ALA A 104 -4.79 -15.96 -14.53
N VAL A 105 -5.68 -15.64 -13.60
CA VAL A 105 -5.94 -16.42 -12.38
C VAL A 105 -7.44 -16.68 -12.30
N LEU A 106 -7.86 -17.94 -12.17
CA LEU A 106 -9.29 -18.30 -12.12
C LEU A 106 -9.53 -19.67 -11.46
N ASN A 107 -10.78 -19.92 -11.07
CA ASN A 107 -11.20 -21.22 -10.52
C ASN A 107 -11.76 -22.13 -11.62
N LEU A 108 -11.50 -23.45 -11.52
CA LEU A 108 -12.31 -24.44 -12.25
C LEU A 108 -13.70 -24.51 -11.63
N VAL A 109 -14.75 -24.61 -12.45
CA VAL A 109 -16.13 -24.70 -11.95
C VAL A 109 -16.59 -26.15 -11.97
N GLU A 110 -16.97 -26.68 -10.81
CA GLU A 110 -17.38 -28.08 -10.65
C GLU A 110 -18.46 -28.49 -11.67
N GLY A 111 -18.22 -29.59 -12.38
CA GLY A 111 -19.16 -30.16 -13.34
C GLY A 111 -19.37 -29.33 -14.60
N LYS A 112 -18.49 -28.36 -14.91
CA LYS A 112 -18.55 -27.58 -16.16
C LYS A 112 -17.29 -27.74 -16.99
N THR A 113 -17.48 -27.75 -18.32
CA THR A 113 -16.42 -27.56 -19.30
C THR A 113 -16.53 -26.13 -19.86
N LEU A 114 -15.64 -25.24 -19.43
CA LEU A 114 -15.66 -23.82 -19.77
C LEU A 114 -14.58 -23.45 -20.78
N PHE A 115 -14.77 -22.36 -21.54
CA PHE A 115 -13.77 -21.85 -22.48
C PHE A 115 -13.22 -20.50 -22.05
N PHE A 116 -11.90 -20.37 -22.04
CA PHE A 116 -11.20 -19.12 -21.77
C PHE A 116 -10.14 -18.87 -22.85
N ARG A 117 -10.21 -17.74 -23.54
CA ARG A 117 -9.20 -17.37 -24.54
C ARG A 117 -8.13 -16.47 -23.95
N MET A 118 -6.87 -16.78 -24.24
CA MET A 118 -5.71 -15.93 -23.97
C MET A 118 -5.09 -15.47 -25.29
N GLY A 119 -5.01 -14.16 -25.47
CA GLY A 119 -4.46 -13.48 -26.63
C GLY A 119 -2.99 -13.09 -26.43
N LEU A 120 -2.12 -13.55 -27.32
CA LEU A 120 -0.77 -13.01 -27.48
C LEU A 120 -0.82 -11.88 -28.50
N THR A 121 -1.07 -10.66 -28.05
CA THR A 121 -1.37 -9.52 -28.94
C THR A 121 -0.19 -8.59 -29.15
N ALA A 122 -0.02 -8.05 -30.35
CA ALA A 122 1.03 -7.09 -30.70
C ALA A 122 1.00 -5.84 -29.80
N GLY A 123 -0.18 -5.38 -29.39
CA GLY A 123 -0.34 -4.26 -28.46
C GLY A 123 0.23 -4.51 -27.05
N CYS A 124 0.59 -5.75 -26.73
CA CYS A 124 1.20 -6.15 -25.46
C CYS A 124 2.71 -6.43 -25.56
N ILE A 125 3.31 -6.27 -26.75
CA ILE A 125 4.77 -6.34 -26.90
C ILE A 125 5.38 -5.13 -26.18
N ASP A 126 6.43 -5.37 -25.40
CA ASP A 126 7.11 -4.37 -24.57
C ASP A 126 6.21 -3.64 -23.55
N LYS A 127 5.04 -4.21 -23.24
CA LYS A 127 4.09 -3.64 -22.28
C LYS A 127 4.38 -4.15 -20.86
N ASP A 128 5.32 -3.51 -20.18
CA ASP A 128 5.81 -3.83 -18.84
C ASP A 128 5.25 -2.92 -17.72
N ASP A 129 4.37 -1.98 -18.08
CA ASP A 129 3.74 -1.00 -17.17
C ASP A 129 2.52 -1.54 -16.41
N CYS A 130 2.14 -2.80 -16.62
CA CYS A 130 1.03 -3.41 -15.88
C CYS A 130 1.41 -3.71 -14.42
N LEU A 131 0.48 -3.47 -13.49
CA LEU A 131 0.67 -3.80 -12.08
C LEU A 131 0.89 -5.31 -11.89
N ALA A 132 1.49 -5.72 -10.76
CA ALA A 132 1.71 -7.14 -10.46
C ALA A 132 0.40 -7.98 -10.36
N THR A 133 -0.74 -7.33 -10.09
CA THR A 133 -2.09 -7.93 -10.10
C THR A 133 -2.77 -7.80 -11.45
N GLN A 134 -2.06 -7.32 -12.47
CA GLN A 134 -2.58 -7.11 -13.81
C GLN A 134 -1.74 -7.85 -14.85
N SER A 135 -2.33 -8.06 -16.00
CA SER A 135 -1.65 -8.52 -17.22
C SER A 135 -2.08 -7.62 -18.36
N CYS A 136 -1.21 -7.48 -19.37
CA CYS A 136 -1.65 -6.88 -20.61
C CYS A 136 -2.64 -7.80 -21.32
N THR A 137 -3.78 -7.24 -21.72
CA THR A 137 -4.83 -7.88 -22.49
C THR A 137 -5.23 -6.93 -23.61
N GLU A 138 -4.94 -7.29 -24.86
CA GLU A 138 -5.30 -6.50 -26.05
C GLU A 138 -4.76 -5.06 -26.00
N GLY A 139 -3.55 -4.89 -25.46
CA GLY A 139 -2.88 -3.59 -25.31
C GLY A 139 -3.30 -2.77 -24.09
N VAL A 140 -4.13 -3.32 -23.19
CA VAL A 140 -4.60 -2.64 -21.97
C VAL A 140 -4.29 -3.49 -20.75
N CYS A 141 -3.78 -2.87 -19.68
CA CYS A 141 -3.56 -3.58 -18.41
C CYS A 141 -4.90 -3.87 -17.72
N ARG A 142 -5.22 -5.15 -17.54
CA ARG A 142 -6.43 -5.65 -16.89
C ARG A 142 -6.07 -6.55 -15.72
N ASP A 143 -7.00 -6.71 -14.77
CA ASP A 143 -6.83 -7.64 -13.65
C ASP A 143 -6.52 -9.06 -14.15
N VAL A 144 -5.65 -9.77 -13.45
CA VAL A 144 -5.38 -11.18 -13.74
C VAL A 144 -6.55 -12.07 -13.29
N GLU A 145 -7.33 -11.67 -12.29
CA GLU A 145 -8.46 -12.45 -11.78
C GLU A 145 -9.61 -12.47 -12.79
N ILE A 146 -9.95 -13.66 -13.27
CA ILE A 146 -11.05 -13.92 -14.20
C ILE A 146 -12.16 -14.67 -13.45
N ASN A 147 -13.37 -14.11 -13.47
CA ASN A 147 -14.53 -14.80 -12.92
C ASN A 147 -14.96 -15.94 -13.86
N ALA A 148 -14.69 -17.17 -13.44
CA ALA A 148 -14.98 -18.37 -14.23
C ALA A 148 -16.47 -18.55 -14.53
N ASP A 149 -17.39 -18.04 -13.70
CA ASP A 149 -18.84 -18.12 -13.97
C ASP A 149 -19.27 -17.28 -15.17
N GLN A 150 -18.45 -16.30 -15.57
CA GLN A 150 -18.68 -15.50 -16.76
C GLN A 150 -18.14 -16.16 -18.02
N LEU A 151 -17.42 -17.27 -17.92
CA LEU A 151 -16.90 -17.96 -19.10
C LEU A 151 -18.02 -18.70 -19.84
N PRO A 152 -18.04 -18.67 -21.18
CA PRO A 152 -18.96 -19.48 -21.97
C PRO A 152 -18.67 -20.97 -21.77
N ASP A 153 -19.70 -21.80 -21.97
CA ASP A 153 -19.48 -23.24 -22.06
C ASP A 153 -18.63 -23.53 -23.29
N PHE A 154 -17.73 -24.50 -23.18
CA PHE A 154 -16.86 -24.85 -24.28
C PHE A 154 -17.65 -25.38 -25.47
N LYS A 155 -17.39 -24.79 -26.64
CA LYS A 155 -17.81 -25.31 -27.93
C LYS A 155 -16.59 -25.33 -28.87
N PRO A 156 -16.37 -26.38 -29.67
CA PRO A 156 -15.19 -26.49 -30.53
C PRO A 156 -14.93 -25.29 -31.43
N GLU A 157 -15.98 -24.66 -31.94
CA GLU A 157 -15.91 -23.47 -32.80
C GLU A 157 -15.25 -22.28 -32.10
N LEU A 158 -15.32 -22.18 -30.77
CA LEU A 158 -14.67 -21.09 -30.01
C LEU A 158 -13.14 -21.15 -30.11
N ILE A 159 -12.55 -22.25 -30.56
CA ILE A 159 -11.10 -22.32 -30.81
C ILE A 159 -10.76 -21.52 -32.07
N THR A 160 -11.54 -21.67 -33.13
CA THR A 160 -11.22 -21.15 -34.47
C THR A 160 -12.01 -19.91 -34.88
N GLU A 161 -13.02 -19.52 -34.10
CA GLU A 161 -13.93 -18.41 -34.39
C GLU A 161 -14.06 -17.45 -33.20
N LEU A 162 -14.34 -16.17 -33.46
CA LEU A 162 -14.52 -15.14 -32.45
C LEU A 162 -16.00 -14.99 -32.11
N SER A 163 -16.39 -15.09 -30.84
CA SER A 163 -17.79 -14.87 -30.42
C SER A 163 -18.16 -13.41 -30.19
N CYS A 164 -17.21 -12.50 -30.38
CA CYS A 164 -17.42 -11.05 -30.39
C CYS A 164 -16.22 -10.33 -31.01
N ALA A 165 -16.39 -9.07 -31.42
CA ALA A 165 -15.31 -8.23 -31.94
C ALA A 165 -14.71 -7.36 -30.82
N SER A 166 -13.59 -7.79 -30.23
CA SER A 166 -12.91 -7.07 -29.13
C SER A 166 -12.03 -5.91 -29.59
N GLY A 167 -11.90 -5.69 -30.90
CA GLY A 167 -11.02 -4.70 -31.50
C GLY A 167 -9.65 -5.25 -31.91
N THR A 168 -9.29 -6.46 -31.47
CA THR A 168 -8.09 -7.18 -31.94
C THR A 168 -8.43 -8.05 -33.15
N ASN A 169 -7.63 -7.93 -34.21
CA ASN A 169 -7.78 -8.75 -35.42
C ASN A 169 -6.96 -10.04 -35.30
N TYR A 170 -7.46 -11.00 -34.52
CA TYR A 170 -6.83 -12.32 -34.39
C TYR A 170 -6.73 -13.03 -35.75
N ILE A 171 -5.62 -13.73 -35.98
CA ILE A 171 -5.32 -14.41 -37.24
C ILE A 171 -5.07 -15.90 -37.02
N ASP A 172 -5.34 -16.68 -38.05
CA ASP A 172 -4.71 -17.98 -38.25
C ASP A 172 -3.27 -17.74 -38.70
N THR A 173 -2.31 -18.08 -37.84
CA THR A 173 -0.87 -17.90 -38.10
C THR A 173 -0.35 -18.70 -39.28
N ALA A 174 -1.02 -19.79 -39.68
CA ALA A 174 -0.64 -20.60 -40.83
C ALA A 174 -0.98 -19.92 -42.15
N THR A 175 -2.11 -19.20 -42.20
CA THR A 175 -2.64 -18.59 -43.44
C THR A 175 -2.50 -17.07 -43.46
N GLY A 176 -2.33 -16.44 -42.29
CA GLY A 176 -2.39 -15.00 -42.08
C GLY A 176 -3.79 -14.40 -42.22
N VAL A 177 -4.83 -15.24 -42.31
CA VAL A 177 -6.22 -14.82 -42.48
C VAL A 177 -6.85 -14.53 -41.11
N SER A 178 -7.65 -13.47 -41.02
CA SER A 178 -8.41 -13.14 -39.81
C SER A 178 -9.36 -14.26 -39.40
N LEU A 179 -9.47 -14.50 -38.10
CA LEU A 179 -10.46 -15.43 -37.57
C LEU A 179 -11.88 -14.90 -37.83
N PRO A 180 -12.80 -15.74 -38.32
CA PRO A 180 -14.18 -15.33 -38.56
C PRO A 180 -14.92 -15.10 -37.25
N LEU A 181 -15.98 -14.28 -37.28
CA LEU A 181 -16.93 -14.16 -36.18
C LEU A 181 -17.94 -15.32 -36.23
N THR A 182 -18.30 -15.86 -35.07
CA THR A 182 -19.38 -16.86 -34.97
C THR A 182 -20.73 -16.23 -35.34
N GLU A 183 -21.68 -17.06 -35.77
CA GLU A 183 -23.07 -16.64 -35.89
C GLU A 183 -23.58 -16.08 -34.55
N GLY A 184 -24.18 -14.89 -34.55
CA GLY A 184 -24.65 -14.20 -33.33
C GLY A 184 -23.60 -13.37 -32.58
N ALA A 185 -22.37 -13.22 -33.10
CA ALA A 185 -21.33 -12.43 -32.41
C ALA A 185 -21.69 -10.94 -32.19
N GLU A 186 -22.61 -10.38 -32.99
CA GLU A 186 -23.13 -9.02 -32.81
C GLU A 186 -24.06 -8.88 -31.59
N GLU A 187 -24.55 -9.99 -31.04
CA GLU A 187 -25.43 -10.00 -29.86
C GLU A 187 -24.66 -9.91 -28.54
N CYS A 188 -23.32 -9.88 -28.58
CA CYS A 188 -22.50 -9.79 -27.37
C CYS A 188 -22.72 -8.45 -26.66
N PRO A 189 -23.14 -8.44 -25.37
CA PRO A 189 -23.38 -7.19 -24.65
C PRO A 189 -22.11 -6.31 -24.56
N VAL A 190 -22.33 -4.99 -24.62
CA VAL A 190 -21.26 -4.00 -24.49
C VAL A 190 -20.50 -4.22 -23.18
N GLY A 191 -19.17 -4.32 -23.27
CA GLY A 191 -18.29 -4.52 -22.12
C GLY A 191 -18.07 -5.99 -21.71
N LEU A 192 -18.72 -6.95 -22.37
CA LEU A 192 -18.51 -8.39 -22.13
C LEU A 192 -17.69 -9.08 -23.22
N CYS A 193 -17.21 -8.34 -24.21
CA CYS A 193 -16.30 -8.88 -25.21
C CYS A 193 -14.85 -8.76 -24.73
N LEU A 194 -14.19 -9.90 -24.52
CA LEU A 194 -12.80 -9.96 -24.08
C LEU A 194 -12.03 -10.98 -24.93
N GLU A 195 -10.93 -10.57 -25.56
CA GLU A 195 -10.08 -11.48 -26.35
C GLU A 195 -10.89 -12.24 -27.42
N GLY A 196 -11.83 -11.55 -28.07
CA GLY A 196 -12.76 -12.12 -29.05
C GLY A 196 -13.71 -13.20 -28.51
N THR A 197 -13.86 -13.29 -27.19
CA THR A 197 -14.77 -14.21 -26.50
C THR A 197 -15.87 -13.42 -25.83
N CYS A 198 -17.13 -13.74 -26.12
CA CYS A 198 -18.27 -13.14 -25.43
C CYS A 198 -18.47 -13.79 -24.07
N LEU A 199 -18.26 -13.03 -23.00
CA LEU A 199 -18.48 -13.47 -21.64
C LEU A 199 -19.98 -13.47 -21.32
N LYS A 200 -20.41 -14.44 -20.51
CA LYS A 200 -21.73 -14.43 -19.89
C LYS A 200 -21.84 -13.18 -19.00
N PRO A 201 -22.99 -12.48 -19.01
CA PRO A 201 -23.25 -11.44 -18.02
C PRO A 201 -23.00 -12.00 -16.63
N PRO A 202 -22.39 -11.23 -15.71
CA PRO A 202 -22.31 -11.67 -14.34
C PRO A 202 -23.75 -11.96 -13.88
N PRO A 203 -24.01 -13.11 -13.23
CA PRO A 203 -25.34 -13.38 -12.72
C PRO A 203 -25.77 -12.17 -11.88
N GLU A 204 -27.00 -11.67 -12.07
CA GLU A 204 -27.53 -10.66 -11.16
C GLU A 204 -27.44 -11.25 -9.76
N GLN A 205 -26.50 -10.75 -8.97
CA GLN A 205 -26.26 -11.23 -7.61
C GLN A 205 -27.42 -10.72 -6.75
N THR A 206 -28.55 -11.40 -6.87
CA THR A 206 -29.75 -11.19 -6.08
C THR A 206 -29.61 -11.99 -4.80
N GLY A 207 -29.88 -11.34 -3.66
CA GLY A 207 -29.73 -11.94 -2.33
C GLY A 207 -28.59 -11.34 -1.52
N THR A 208 -28.13 -12.12 -0.54
CA THR A 208 -27.17 -11.69 0.46
C THR A 208 -26.00 -12.67 0.56
N ARG A 209 -24.89 -12.21 1.12
CA ARG A 209 -23.66 -12.97 1.35
C ARG A 209 -23.19 -12.80 2.78
N THR A 210 -22.37 -13.74 3.23
CA THR A 210 -21.61 -13.59 4.46
C THR A 210 -20.28 -12.90 4.14
N VAL A 211 -19.98 -11.86 4.92
CA VAL A 211 -18.67 -11.19 4.94
C VAL A 211 -17.90 -11.70 6.14
N THR A 212 -16.64 -12.06 5.93
CA THR A 212 -15.73 -12.54 6.99
C THR A 212 -14.44 -11.73 6.98
N GLY A 213 -13.66 -11.85 8.04
CA GLY A 213 -12.29 -11.35 8.03
C GLY A 213 -11.61 -11.57 9.37
N TYR A 214 -10.36 -11.14 9.42
CA TYR A 214 -9.56 -11.22 10.63
C TYR A 214 -8.66 -10.00 10.80
N GLN A 215 -8.27 -9.72 12.03
CA GLN A 215 -7.38 -8.63 12.39
C GLN A 215 -6.36 -9.08 13.44
N PHE A 216 -5.09 -9.01 13.05
CA PHE A 216 -3.96 -9.15 13.97
C PHE A 216 -3.11 -7.88 13.96
N THR A 217 -2.38 -7.64 15.04
CA THR A 217 -1.18 -6.81 15.00
C THR A 217 0.03 -7.73 14.94
N THR A 218 0.78 -7.64 13.86
CA THR A 218 2.05 -8.35 13.65
C THR A 218 3.18 -7.49 14.21
N TYR A 219 3.65 -7.82 15.41
CA TYR A 219 4.77 -7.15 16.05
C TYR A 219 6.09 -7.66 15.47
N ILE A 220 6.89 -6.75 14.91
CA ILE A 220 8.14 -7.02 14.21
C ILE A 220 9.32 -6.58 15.07
N GLN A 221 10.12 -7.56 15.47
CA GLN A 221 11.45 -7.38 16.05
C GLN A 221 12.47 -7.98 15.07
N PRO A 222 13.74 -7.54 15.06
CA PRO A 222 14.74 -8.10 14.16
C PRO A 222 14.90 -9.62 14.30
N THR A 223 14.71 -10.16 15.50
CA THR A 223 14.94 -11.58 15.78
C THR A 223 13.66 -12.41 15.83
N LYS A 224 12.48 -11.76 15.82
CA LYS A 224 11.20 -12.42 16.09
C LYS A 224 10.02 -11.62 15.53
N THR A 225 9.02 -12.35 15.04
CA THR A 225 7.69 -11.82 14.77
C THR A 225 6.67 -12.41 15.73
N THR A 226 5.74 -11.59 16.24
CA THR A 226 4.66 -12.04 17.12
C THR A 226 3.31 -11.53 16.62
N ASN A 227 2.37 -12.42 16.33
CA ASN A 227 1.01 -12.05 15.96
C ASN A 227 0.14 -11.99 17.23
N VAL A 228 -0.55 -10.87 17.42
CA VAL A 228 -1.51 -10.69 18.52
C VAL A 228 -2.87 -10.42 17.91
N PRO A 229 -3.90 -11.24 18.21
CA PRO A 229 -5.25 -10.99 17.72
C PRO A 229 -5.79 -9.70 18.34
N THR A 230 -6.47 -8.89 17.52
CA THR A 230 -7.23 -7.75 18.02
C THR A 230 -8.57 -8.25 18.56
N ASP A 231 -8.95 -7.84 19.77
CA ASP A 231 -10.29 -8.20 20.29
C ASP A 231 -11.39 -7.46 19.53
N LEU A 232 -12.02 -8.14 18.57
CA LEU A 232 -13.06 -7.57 17.73
C LEU A 232 -14.44 -7.55 18.40
N THR A 233 -14.60 -8.11 19.62
CA THR A 233 -15.87 -8.04 20.35
C THR A 233 -16.23 -6.60 20.74
N THR A 234 -15.23 -5.74 20.89
CA THR A 234 -15.39 -4.32 21.28
C THR A 234 -15.44 -3.36 20.09
N LEU A 235 -14.96 -3.78 18.90
CA LEU A 235 -14.90 -2.95 17.70
C LEU A 235 -16.17 -3.02 16.83
N MET A 236 -17.14 -3.84 17.23
CA MET A 236 -18.48 -3.98 16.63
C MET A 236 -18.48 -3.97 15.08
N PRO A 237 -17.88 -4.98 14.42
CA PRO A 237 -17.87 -5.07 12.97
C PRO A 237 -19.29 -4.96 12.39
N ARG A 238 -19.48 -4.15 11.36
CA ARG A 238 -20.79 -3.95 10.72
C ARG A 238 -20.65 -3.57 9.25
N ALA A 239 -21.65 -3.91 8.45
CA ALA A 239 -21.74 -3.48 7.06
C ALA A 239 -22.74 -2.33 6.96
N LEU A 240 -22.35 -1.23 6.33
CA LEU A 240 -23.24 -0.11 6.01
C LEU A 240 -23.48 -0.14 4.50
N VAL A 241 -24.71 -0.45 4.11
CA VAL A 241 -25.14 -0.57 2.72
C VAL A 241 -25.78 0.75 2.30
N PRO A 242 -25.21 1.47 1.31
CA PRO A 242 -25.79 2.71 0.84
C PRO A 242 -27.15 2.46 0.17
N ASN A 243 -28.14 3.26 0.54
CA ASN A 243 -29.48 3.26 -0.02
C ASN A 243 -29.62 4.36 -1.09
N THR A 244 -30.66 4.28 -1.93
CA THR A 244 -30.91 5.26 -3.00
C THR A 244 -31.29 6.66 -2.49
N ASP A 245 -31.70 6.77 -1.24
CA ASP A 245 -32.08 8.03 -0.55
C ASP A 245 -30.87 8.73 0.10
N GLY A 246 -29.66 8.19 -0.04
CA GLY A 246 -28.44 8.72 0.59
C GLY A 246 -28.23 8.27 2.04
N ASN A 247 -29.15 7.47 2.60
CA ASN A 247 -28.98 6.84 3.91
C ASN A 247 -28.22 5.52 3.81
N PHE A 248 -27.93 4.92 4.97
CA PHE A 248 -27.30 3.60 5.04
C PHE A 248 -28.17 2.61 5.82
N THR A 249 -28.33 1.42 5.27
CA THR A 249 -28.83 0.26 6.01
C THR A 249 -27.66 -0.38 6.75
N ILE A 250 -27.77 -0.51 8.08
CA ILE A 250 -26.70 -1.06 8.94
C ILE A 250 -27.01 -2.52 9.24
N ILE A 251 -26.07 -3.40 8.91
CA ILE A 251 -26.14 -4.84 9.17
C ILE A 251 -25.09 -5.17 10.23
N PRO A 252 -25.51 -5.61 11.43
CA PRO A 252 -24.59 -5.89 12.52
C PRO A 252 -23.81 -7.18 12.26
N GLY A 253 -22.51 -7.15 12.54
CA GLY A 253 -21.65 -8.32 12.58
C GLY A 253 -21.39 -8.81 13.99
N ARG A 254 -20.59 -9.87 14.06
CA ARG A 254 -20.09 -10.48 15.29
C ARG A 254 -18.56 -10.58 15.19
N GLY A 255 -17.86 -9.89 16.08
CA GLY A 255 -16.41 -10.06 16.26
C GLY A 255 -16.11 -11.05 17.39
N ALA A 256 -14.92 -11.62 17.37
CA ALA A 256 -14.43 -12.55 18.37
C ALA A 256 -13.08 -12.09 18.95
N THR A 257 -12.74 -12.62 20.13
CA THR A 257 -11.47 -12.31 20.82
C THR A 257 -10.25 -12.91 20.14
N ASP A 258 -10.44 -13.83 19.19
CA ASP A 258 -9.39 -14.44 18.38
C ASP A 258 -9.00 -13.62 17.15
N GLY A 259 -9.57 -12.42 17.00
CA GLY A 259 -9.30 -11.53 15.87
C GLY A 259 -10.21 -11.74 14.67
N SER A 260 -11.12 -12.73 14.68
CA SER A 260 -12.04 -12.97 13.57
C SER A 260 -13.35 -12.19 13.67
N PHE A 261 -14.00 -11.97 12.54
CA PHE A 261 -15.38 -11.46 12.48
C PHE A 261 -16.20 -12.08 11.36
N VAL A 262 -17.53 -12.02 11.53
CA VAL A 262 -18.52 -12.45 10.54
C VAL A 262 -19.69 -11.47 10.49
N ILE A 263 -20.20 -11.18 9.30
CA ILE A 263 -21.39 -10.37 9.04
C ILE A 263 -22.25 -11.16 8.06
N ASP A 264 -23.37 -11.68 8.53
CA ASP A 264 -24.31 -12.41 7.67
C ASP A 264 -25.23 -11.44 6.94
N GLU A 265 -25.88 -11.94 5.89
CA GLU A 265 -26.96 -11.25 5.19
C GLU A 265 -26.57 -9.89 4.57
N VAL A 266 -25.31 -9.67 4.22
CA VAL A 266 -24.88 -8.46 3.52
C VAL A 266 -25.32 -8.53 2.05
N PRO A 267 -26.11 -7.58 1.53
CA PRO A 267 -26.43 -7.52 0.11
C PRO A 267 -25.18 -7.55 -0.77
N HIS A 268 -25.30 -8.19 -1.93
CA HIS A 268 -24.28 -8.06 -2.96
C HIS A 268 -24.21 -6.60 -3.48
N GLY A 269 -23.02 -6.17 -3.87
CA GLY A 269 -22.77 -4.79 -4.28
C GLY A 269 -21.86 -4.02 -3.33
N LEU A 270 -21.83 -2.71 -3.50
CA LEU A 270 -20.98 -1.81 -2.73
C LEU A 270 -21.52 -1.67 -1.31
N TYR A 271 -20.64 -1.75 -0.33
CA TYR A 271 -20.95 -1.48 1.06
C TYR A 271 -19.69 -0.91 1.74
N TYR A 272 -19.89 -0.39 2.96
CA TYR A 272 -18.80 0.05 3.82
C TYR A 272 -18.67 -0.99 4.93
N LEU A 273 -17.56 -1.72 4.96
CA LEU A 273 -17.20 -2.49 6.15
C LEU A 273 -16.70 -1.52 7.21
N GLN A 274 -17.34 -1.45 8.37
CA GLN A 274 -16.85 -0.71 9.51
C GLN A 274 -16.29 -1.66 10.58
N VAL A 275 -15.07 -1.38 11.02
CA VAL A 275 -14.45 -2.01 12.20
C VAL A 275 -13.83 -0.89 13.05
N GLY A 276 -14.43 -0.63 14.22
CA GLY A 276 -14.08 0.54 15.03
C GLY A 276 -14.30 1.85 14.27
N THR A 277 -13.27 2.67 14.13
CA THR A 277 -13.27 3.93 13.38
C THR A 277 -12.82 3.79 11.92
N ASN A 278 -12.48 2.58 11.47
CA ASN A 278 -12.07 2.31 10.10
C ASN A 278 -13.27 1.91 9.24
N TYR A 279 -13.33 2.44 8.03
CA TYR A 279 -14.37 2.16 7.04
C TYR A 279 -13.72 1.73 5.72
N PHE A 280 -14.12 0.60 5.15
CA PHE A 280 -13.59 0.09 3.89
C PHE A 280 -14.70 0.06 2.84
N VAL A 281 -14.59 0.89 1.81
CA VAL A 281 -15.54 0.99 0.70
C VAL A 281 -15.21 -0.09 -0.32
N THR A 282 -16.08 -1.11 -0.44
CA THR A 282 -15.68 -2.37 -1.07
C THR A 282 -16.86 -3.22 -1.53
N ARG A 283 -16.53 -4.26 -2.30
CA ARG A 283 -17.43 -5.35 -2.71
C ARG A 283 -16.94 -6.72 -2.21
N ALA A 284 -15.78 -6.77 -1.54
CA ALA A 284 -15.16 -8.00 -1.09
C ALA A 284 -15.95 -8.68 0.05
N ASN A 285 -15.83 -10.01 0.14
CA ASN A 285 -16.47 -10.90 1.12
C ASN A 285 -15.52 -11.42 2.20
N SER A 286 -14.22 -11.19 2.06
CA SER A 286 -13.19 -11.59 3.01
C SER A 286 -12.19 -10.46 3.19
N PHE A 287 -11.67 -10.28 4.40
CA PHE A 287 -10.69 -9.24 4.72
C PHE A 287 -9.54 -9.77 5.57
N ASP A 288 -8.33 -9.36 5.21
CA ASP A 288 -7.16 -9.38 6.08
C ASP A 288 -6.88 -7.97 6.58
N LEU A 289 -7.39 -7.64 7.77
CA LEU A 289 -7.14 -6.34 8.41
C LEU A 289 -5.85 -6.35 9.25
N THR A 290 -4.96 -7.31 9.02
CA THR A 290 -3.71 -7.41 9.78
C THR A 290 -2.77 -6.25 9.46
N SER A 291 -2.34 -5.54 10.49
CA SER A 291 -1.29 -4.54 10.42
C SER A 291 0.04 -5.11 10.89
N ALA A 292 1.14 -4.49 10.45
CA ALA A 292 2.47 -4.73 11.00
C ALA A 292 2.95 -3.51 11.76
N ARG A 293 3.64 -3.73 12.88
CA ARG A 293 4.16 -2.68 13.75
C ARG A 293 5.52 -3.08 14.29
N LEU A 294 6.44 -2.13 14.38
CA LEU A 294 7.73 -2.34 15.04
C LEU A 294 7.56 -2.62 16.55
N GLY A 295 8.46 -3.41 17.11
CA GLY A 295 8.60 -3.61 18.55
C GLY A 295 7.87 -4.83 19.10
N ARG A 296 7.75 -4.91 20.42
CA ARG A 296 7.13 -6.02 21.16
C ARG A 296 5.70 -5.72 21.62
N PRO A 297 4.84 -6.75 21.76
CA PRO A 297 3.44 -6.57 22.18
C PRO A 297 3.23 -5.90 23.54
N ASP A 298 4.15 -6.12 24.48
CA ASP A 298 4.07 -5.62 25.86
C ASP A 298 4.87 -4.32 26.06
N ALA A 299 5.14 -3.57 24.98
CA ALA A 299 5.73 -2.24 25.06
C ALA A 299 4.79 -1.28 25.82
N MET A 300 5.37 -0.47 26.71
CA MET A 300 4.61 0.44 27.59
C MET A 300 5.04 1.88 27.37
N ALA A 301 4.06 2.76 27.20
CA ALA A 301 4.29 4.21 27.20
C ALA A 301 4.73 4.68 28.59
N PRO A 302 5.68 5.63 28.69
CA PRO A 302 6.06 6.22 29.96
C PRO A 302 4.97 7.20 30.44
N VAL A 303 4.48 7.07 31.68
CA VAL A 303 3.50 8.03 32.23
C VAL A 303 4.15 9.16 33.04
N ALA A 304 5.42 9.00 33.41
CA ALA A 304 6.23 10.04 34.05
C ALA A 304 7.58 10.20 33.34
N THR A 305 8.19 11.38 33.45
CA THR A 305 9.48 11.69 32.80
C THR A 305 10.53 10.64 33.15
N SER A 306 10.94 9.86 32.15
CA SER A 306 11.81 8.71 32.33
C SER A 306 13.14 8.97 31.61
N THR A 307 14.20 9.20 32.40
CA THR A 307 15.48 9.70 31.91
C THR A 307 16.44 8.56 31.61
N ILE A 308 17.14 8.65 30.48
CA ILE A 308 18.31 7.85 30.13
C ILE A 308 19.52 8.76 30.29
N THR A 309 20.50 8.33 31.08
CA THR A 309 21.77 9.06 31.26
C THR A 309 22.91 8.19 30.77
N LEU A 310 23.65 8.68 29.79
CA LEU A 310 24.93 8.14 29.38
C LEU A 310 25.96 8.58 30.42
N GLY A 311 26.29 7.71 31.38
CA GLY A 311 27.23 7.99 32.46
C GLY A 311 28.61 8.33 31.90
N THR A 312 29.19 7.40 31.15
CA THR A 312 30.38 7.58 30.33
C THR A 312 30.28 6.71 29.09
N VAL A 313 30.29 7.33 27.91
CA VAL A 313 30.34 6.65 26.62
C VAL A 313 31.53 7.18 25.83
N THR A 314 32.53 6.33 25.63
CA THR A 314 33.81 6.68 24.99
C THR A 314 33.81 6.32 23.49
N GLY A 315 34.82 6.80 22.75
CA GLY A 315 35.11 6.29 21.40
C GLY A 315 34.29 6.95 20.29
N LEU A 316 33.64 8.08 20.58
CA LEU A 316 33.14 8.95 19.53
C LEU A 316 34.32 9.38 18.66
N ASP A 317 34.11 9.43 17.36
CA ASP A 317 34.97 10.25 16.52
C ASP A 317 34.88 11.69 17.02
N THR A 318 35.99 12.44 16.96
CA THR A 318 36.06 13.82 17.43
C THR A 318 34.91 14.65 16.85
N TRP A 319 33.96 15.04 17.72
CA TRP A 319 32.74 15.73 17.34
C TRP A 319 33.04 17.01 16.57
N ALA A 320 32.33 17.23 15.47
CA ALA A 320 32.43 18.42 14.63
C ALA A 320 31.06 18.99 14.30
N ASP A 321 31.03 20.23 13.82
CA ASP A 321 29.81 20.85 13.31
C ASP A 321 29.26 20.04 12.13
N GLY A 322 27.95 19.81 12.12
CA GLY A 322 27.27 18.99 11.12
C GLY A 322 27.20 17.51 11.45
N ASP A 323 27.86 17.04 12.52
CA ASP A 323 27.65 15.69 13.06
C ASP A 323 26.27 15.56 13.71
N GLU A 324 25.80 14.32 13.83
CA GLU A 324 24.51 13.99 14.45
C GLU A 324 24.65 12.76 15.34
N LEU A 325 23.95 12.77 16.47
CA LEU A 325 23.85 11.65 17.40
C LEU A 325 22.42 11.14 17.41
N GLU A 326 22.26 9.86 17.10
CA GLU A 326 20.97 9.19 17.15
C GLU A 326 21.01 8.02 18.14
N ALA A 327 19.83 7.60 18.58
CA ALA A 327 19.65 6.43 19.42
C ALA A 327 18.43 5.63 18.97
N PHE A 328 18.42 4.33 19.19
CA PHE A 328 17.23 3.52 18.92
C PHE A 328 17.17 2.26 19.76
N ALA A 329 15.95 1.81 20.02
CA ALA A 329 15.59 0.54 20.63
C ALA A 329 14.39 -0.03 19.85
N VAL A 330 14.70 -0.81 18.80
CA VAL A 330 13.70 -1.33 17.85
C VAL A 330 12.64 -2.18 18.54
N ASP A 331 13.07 -3.05 19.45
CA ASP A 331 12.16 -3.94 20.18
C ASP A 331 11.20 -3.16 21.09
N ALA A 332 11.55 -1.93 21.45
CA ALA A 332 10.69 -0.99 22.17
C ALA A 332 9.91 -0.04 21.26
N ASP A 333 10.02 -0.12 19.92
CA ASP A 333 9.38 0.84 19.00
C ASP A 333 9.75 2.30 19.36
N THR A 334 11.05 2.55 19.59
CA THR A 334 11.57 3.81 20.14
C THR A 334 12.86 4.25 19.45
N TRP A 335 12.94 5.50 19.01
CA TRP A 335 14.15 6.07 18.41
C TRP A 335 14.26 7.58 18.60
N TRP A 336 15.48 8.12 18.54
CA TRP A 336 15.79 9.53 18.71
C TRP A 336 16.70 9.98 17.58
N PHE A 337 16.31 11.06 16.93
CA PHE A 337 17.14 11.76 15.95
C PHE A 337 17.68 13.04 16.57
N ALA A 338 18.80 13.53 16.03
CA ALA A 338 19.39 14.80 16.42
C ALA A 338 19.46 15.05 17.95
N LEU A 339 19.93 14.06 18.73
CA LEU A 339 20.01 14.20 20.19
C LEU A 339 20.76 15.46 20.61
N GLN A 340 21.79 15.87 19.85
CA GLN A 340 22.54 17.10 20.11
C GLN A 340 21.67 18.38 20.16
N ASP A 341 20.49 18.38 19.56
CA ASP A 341 19.57 19.52 19.58
C ASP A 341 18.80 19.60 20.92
N ILE A 342 18.67 18.47 21.61
CA ILE A 342 18.12 18.40 22.98
C ILE A 342 19.18 18.88 23.97
N ASN A 343 20.38 18.31 23.87
CA ASN A 343 21.52 18.63 24.71
C ASN A 343 22.76 18.81 23.82
N PRO A 344 23.29 20.04 23.66
CA PRO A 344 24.42 20.31 22.78
C PRO A 344 25.68 19.51 23.13
N ILE A 345 26.35 18.98 22.10
CA ILE A 345 27.65 18.32 22.22
C ILE A 345 28.73 19.29 21.73
N THR A 346 29.74 19.52 22.57
CA THR A 346 30.81 20.48 22.24
C THR A 346 31.74 19.93 21.16
N VAL A 347 32.11 20.74 20.17
CA VAL A 347 33.14 20.39 19.17
C VAL A 347 34.43 19.93 19.86
N GLY A 348 35.03 18.86 19.35
CA GLY A 348 36.20 18.22 19.96
C GLY A 348 35.88 17.09 20.94
N THR A 349 34.61 16.91 21.32
CA THR A 349 34.19 15.83 22.22
C THR A 349 34.46 14.45 21.60
N THR A 350 35.11 13.57 22.36
CA THR A 350 35.34 12.15 22.00
C THR A 350 34.72 11.19 23.04
N THR A 351 34.14 11.74 24.11
CA THR A 351 33.50 10.99 25.19
C THR A 351 32.31 11.78 25.71
N LEU A 352 31.12 11.14 25.73
CA LEU A 352 29.93 11.70 26.37
C LEU A 352 29.96 11.34 27.85
N SER A 353 29.80 12.33 28.72
CA SER A 353 29.75 12.13 30.17
C SER A 353 28.52 12.82 30.74
N ASN A 354 27.69 12.09 31.48
CA ASN A 354 26.40 12.54 32.00
C ASN A 354 25.46 13.16 30.94
N TYR A 355 25.57 12.71 29.69
CA TYR A 355 24.67 13.13 28.62
C TYR A 355 23.31 12.50 28.85
N SER A 356 22.21 13.24 28.71
CA SER A 356 20.89 12.70 29.04
C SER A 356 19.83 13.05 28.00
N PHE A 357 18.81 12.22 27.93
CA PHE A 357 17.60 12.40 27.13
C PHE A 357 16.48 11.55 27.77
N THR A 358 15.23 11.74 27.35
CA THR A 358 14.09 11.05 27.95
C THR A 358 13.37 10.16 26.95
N ALA A 359 12.64 9.18 27.48
CA ALA A 359 11.74 8.35 26.68
C ALA A 359 10.74 9.21 25.91
N GLN A 360 10.15 10.25 26.53
CA GLN A 360 9.16 11.15 25.93
C GLN A 360 9.67 12.05 24.80
N GLN A 361 11.00 12.18 24.66
CA GLN A 361 11.64 12.90 23.57
C GLN A 361 11.86 12.01 22.35
N ALA A 362 11.56 10.71 22.44
CA ALA A 362 11.69 9.81 21.33
C ALA A 362 10.56 9.99 20.32
N ASN A 363 10.83 9.51 19.13
CA ASN A 363 9.85 9.13 18.14
C ASN A 363 9.46 7.65 18.32
N GLY A 364 8.40 7.27 17.62
CA GLY A 364 7.73 5.98 17.77
C GLY A 364 6.40 6.11 18.48
N SER A 365 5.75 4.98 18.75
CA SER A 365 4.44 5.03 19.38
C SER A 365 4.52 5.67 20.76
N TYR A 366 3.52 6.50 21.08
CA TYR A 366 3.45 7.25 22.35
C TYR A 366 4.61 8.22 22.60
N ARG A 367 5.32 8.65 21.55
CA ARG A 367 6.59 9.39 21.66
C ARG A 367 7.66 8.58 22.39
N GLY A 368 7.74 7.29 22.08
CA GLY A 368 8.65 6.32 22.70
C GLY A 368 8.01 5.47 23.78
N ASN A 369 8.46 4.23 23.89
CA ASN A 369 8.12 3.31 24.98
C ASN A 369 9.30 3.14 25.95
N LEU A 370 9.00 2.65 27.15
CA LEU A 370 10.01 2.26 28.13
C LEU A 370 10.81 1.04 27.64
N ILE A 371 12.13 1.16 27.74
CA ILE A 371 13.07 0.08 27.47
C ILE A 371 12.99 -0.97 28.59
N ARG A 372 12.85 -2.26 28.23
CA ARG A 372 12.76 -3.40 29.16
C ARG A 372 13.65 -4.55 28.68
N ASN A 373 14.96 -4.38 28.86
CA ASN A 373 15.98 -5.27 28.31
C ASN A 373 15.92 -5.37 26.78
N ASP A 374 15.48 -4.29 26.12
CA ASP A 374 15.45 -4.18 24.67
C ASP A 374 16.86 -3.79 24.17
N PRO A 375 17.39 -4.42 23.09
CA PRO A 375 18.63 -4.00 22.48
C PRO A 375 18.57 -2.52 22.09
N THR A 376 19.43 -1.71 22.71
CA THR A 376 19.48 -0.27 22.52
C THR A 376 20.86 0.12 22.03
N ALA A 377 20.94 1.04 21.08
CA ALA A 377 22.22 1.50 20.57
C ALA A 377 22.22 3.00 20.30
N LEU A 378 23.43 3.57 20.32
CA LEU A 378 23.73 4.91 19.82
C LEU A 378 24.45 4.78 18.48
N ILE A 379 24.25 5.74 17.59
CA ILE A 379 25.02 5.88 16.35
C ILE A 379 25.49 7.32 16.20
N GLN A 380 26.73 7.49 15.78
CA GLN A 380 27.28 8.79 15.39
C GLN A 380 27.29 8.87 13.87
N LEU A 381 26.58 9.86 13.35
CA LEU A 381 26.69 10.25 11.96
C LEU A 381 27.65 11.44 11.84
N ARG A 382 28.56 11.37 10.87
CA ARG A 382 29.55 12.43 10.61
C ARG A 382 29.16 13.22 9.39
N GLY A 383 29.24 14.55 9.51
CA GLY A 383 29.10 15.45 8.38
C GLY A 383 30.23 15.26 7.37
N LYS A 384 29.88 15.06 6.11
CA LYS A 384 30.80 14.93 4.97
C LYS A 384 30.29 15.75 3.79
N GLN A 385 31.16 15.92 2.81
CA GLN A 385 30.80 16.50 1.52
C GLN A 385 31.20 15.56 0.39
N THR A 386 30.40 15.53 -0.67
CA THR A 386 30.78 14.91 -1.94
C THR A 386 31.91 15.72 -2.58
N ALA A 387 32.52 15.18 -3.64
CA ALA A 387 33.50 15.94 -4.43
C ALA A 387 32.91 17.21 -5.08
N SER A 388 31.59 17.25 -5.30
CA SER A 388 30.85 18.43 -5.78
C SER A 388 30.51 19.44 -4.68
N GLY A 389 30.79 19.12 -3.42
CA GLY A 389 30.51 19.99 -2.27
C GLY A 389 29.13 19.80 -1.64
N ASP A 390 28.34 18.82 -2.08
CA ASP A 390 27.03 18.52 -1.50
C ASP A 390 27.20 17.86 -0.13
N PHE A 391 26.50 18.38 0.88
CA PHE A 391 26.57 17.89 2.25
C PHE A 391 25.76 16.60 2.42
N TYR A 392 26.31 15.66 3.18
CA TYR A 392 25.60 14.48 3.66
C TYR A 392 26.17 14.05 5.01
N ARG A 393 25.42 13.24 5.73
CA ARG A 393 25.83 12.59 6.97
C ARG A 393 25.93 11.09 6.75
N THR A 394 26.85 10.44 7.44
CA THR A 394 26.97 8.98 7.40
C THR A 394 27.37 8.38 8.73
N ALA A 395 26.79 7.23 9.06
CA ALA A 395 27.15 6.43 10.21
C ALA A 395 28.63 6.05 10.18
N THR A 396 29.38 6.47 11.20
CA THR A 396 30.83 6.20 11.32
C THR A 396 31.15 5.41 12.57
N ASN A 397 30.39 5.59 13.65
CA ASN A 397 30.60 4.88 14.89
C ASN A 397 29.25 4.40 15.44
N PHE A 398 29.26 3.22 16.05
CA PHE A 398 28.08 2.57 16.62
C PHE A 398 28.39 2.08 18.04
N CYS A 399 27.49 2.31 18.99
CA CYS A 399 27.66 1.90 20.39
C CYS A 399 26.46 1.04 20.81
N PRO A 400 26.59 -0.30 20.81
CA PRO A 400 25.57 -1.15 21.43
C PRO A 400 25.65 -0.97 22.94
N LEU A 401 24.56 -0.53 23.56
CA LEU A 401 24.49 -0.37 25.00
C LEU A 401 24.22 -1.73 25.67
N PRO A 402 24.72 -1.95 26.90
CA PRO A 402 24.31 -3.09 27.71
C PRO A 402 22.79 -3.08 27.90
N LEU A 403 22.16 -4.26 27.99
CA LEU A 403 20.73 -4.35 28.28
C LEU A 403 20.41 -3.70 29.64
N PHE A 404 19.34 -2.91 29.67
CA PHE A 404 18.84 -2.27 30.88
C PHE A 404 17.31 -2.19 30.84
N THR A 405 16.70 -1.95 32.01
CA THR A 405 15.25 -1.73 32.13
C THR A 405 15.01 -0.37 32.77
N GLN A 406 14.22 0.46 32.11
CA GLN A 406 13.79 1.74 32.66
C GLN A 406 12.70 1.52 33.71
N THR A 407 12.79 2.27 34.80
CA THR A 407 11.67 2.47 35.72
C THR A 407 10.94 3.73 35.31
N ASP A 408 9.62 3.68 35.20
CA ASP A 408 8.82 4.86 34.88
C ASP A 408 9.01 5.97 35.93
N GLY A 409 9.24 7.20 35.47
CA GLY A 409 9.60 8.34 36.31
C GLY A 409 11.03 8.28 36.88
N GLY A 410 11.81 7.26 36.56
CA GLY A 410 13.15 7.02 37.06
C GLY A 410 14.26 7.52 36.13
N THR A 411 15.51 7.40 36.59
CA THR A 411 16.72 7.61 35.77
C THR A 411 17.46 6.29 35.61
N SER A 412 17.77 5.92 34.36
CA SER A 412 18.63 4.78 34.03
C SER A 412 19.98 5.27 33.56
N THR A 413 21.04 4.94 34.29
CA THR A 413 22.41 5.28 33.89
C THR A 413 23.08 4.12 33.17
N VAL A 414 23.55 4.36 31.96
CA VAL A 414 24.21 3.36 31.10
C VAL A 414 25.56 3.86 30.64
N ASN A 415 26.50 2.94 30.45
CA ASN A 415 27.85 3.21 29.94
C ASN A 415 28.08 2.37 28.68
N GLY A 416 29.00 2.79 27.83
CA GLY A 416 29.28 2.08 26.58
C GLY A 416 30.55 2.58 25.90
N ALA A 417 30.87 1.96 24.78
CA ALA A 417 31.95 2.42 23.92
C ALA A 417 31.51 2.27 22.47
N PHE A 418 31.68 3.36 21.72
CA PHE A 418 31.53 3.35 20.28
C PHE A 418 32.63 2.50 19.64
N VAL A 419 32.23 1.74 18.62
CA VAL A 419 33.13 1.02 17.72
C VAL A 419 33.00 1.58 16.30
N PRO A 420 34.09 1.64 15.52
CA PRO A 420 34.01 2.10 14.14
C PRO A 420 33.09 1.23 13.28
N VAL A 421 32.32 1.89 12.41
CA VAL A 421 31.49 1.29 11.37
C VAL A 421 32.25 1.38 10.03
N PRO A 422 32.62 0.25 9.41
CA PRO A 422 33.36 0.26 8.14
C PRO A 422 32.62 1.02 7.04
N GLN A 423 33.29 1.96 6.40
CA GLN A 423 32.77 2.77 5.29
C GLN A 423 32.92 2.04 3.94
N THR A 424 32.40 0.83 3.84
CA THR A 424 32.62 -0.05 2.67
C THR A 424 31.57 0.10 1.58
N ALA A 425 30.47 0.78 1.85
CA ALA A 425 29.39 0.96 0.90
C ALA A 425 29.45 2.35 0.24
N MET A 426 28.93 2.43 -0.98
CA MET A 426 28.88 3.64 -1.79
C MET A 426 27.47 3.82 -2.34
N PHE A 427 26.98 5.06 -2.35
CA PHE A 427 25.68 5.41 -2.92
C PHE A 427 25.82 6.64 -3.80
N THR A 428 25.14 6.60 -4.95
CA THR A 428 25.04 7.75 -5.86
C THR A 428 23.56 8.01 -6.11
N ALA A 429 23.13 9.26 -5.87
CA ALA A 429 21.76 9.69 -6.11
C ALA A 429 21.72 10.74 -7.23
N ASP A 430 21.07 10.42 -8.35
CA ASP A 430 20.67 11.39 -9.38
C ASP A 430 19.27 11.91 -9.04
N PHE A 431 19.19 12.96 -8.24
CA PHE A 431 17.94 13.48 -7.70
C PHE A 431 17.35 14.58 -8.59
N ARG A 432 16.12 14.36 -9.07
CA ARG A 432 15.42 15.26 -10.00
C ARG A 432 14.58 16.30 -9.26
N THR A 433 15.26 17.18 -8.52
CA THR A 433 14.64 18.23 -7.70
C THR A 433 13.57 19.01 -8.46
N SER A 434 13.80 19.34 -9.73
CA SER A 434 12.82 20.08 -10.54
C SER A 434 11.48 19.35 -10.70
N GLN A 435 11.49 18.02 -10.78
CA GLN A 435 10.26 17.22 -10.87
C GLN A 435 9.56 17.11 -9.52
N TRP A 436 10.32 17.04 -8.43
CA TRP A 436 9.76 17.05 -7.08
C TRP A 436 9.12 18.40 -6.72
N ASP A 437 9.79 19.51 -7.04
CA ASP A 437 9.27 20.87 -6.86
C ASP A 437 7.96 21.06 -7.64
N ALA A 438 7.91 20.55 -8.87
CA ALA A 438 6.70 20.57 -9.70
C ALA A 438 5.57 19.74 -9.09
N ALA A 439 5.85 18.52 -8.59
CA ALA A 439 4.86 17.65 -7.96
C ALA A 439 4.26 18.27 -6.68
N LEU A 440 5.07 18.99 -5.91
CA LEU A 440 4.65 19.70 -4.70
C LEU A 440 3.98 21.05 -4.98
N GLY A 441 4.10 21.58 -6.20
CA GLY A 441 3.72 22.95 -6.51
C GLY A 441 4.51 23.96 -5.68
N TYR A 442 5.81 23.72 -5.48
CA TYR A 442 6.66 24.61 -4.71
C TYR A 442 6.83 25.96 -5.41
N ASN A 443 6.48 27.04 -4.73
CA ASN A 443 6.54 28.41 -5.28
C ASN A 443 7.65 29.28 -4.65
N GLY A 444 8.60 28.66 -3.92
CA GLY A 444 9.62 29.35 -3.13
C GLY A 444 9.24 29.55 -1.66
N THR A 445 8.02 29.21 -1.25
CA THR A 445 7.58 29.33 0.16
C THR A 445 6.56 28.26 0.56
N ASN A 446 5.63 27.92 -0.33
CA ASN A 446 4.51 27.02 -0.06
C ASN A 446 4.50 25.81 -0.99
N LEU A 447 3.94 24.71 -0.50
CA LEU A 447 3.69 23.47 -1.24
C LEU A 447 2.26 23.49 -1.82
N THR A 448 2.04 24.34 -2.82
CA THR A 448 0.68 24.77 -3.23
C THR A 448 -0.18 23.66 -3.82
N ALA A 449 0.41 22.57 -4.32
CA ALA A 449 -0.34 21.40 -4.78
C ALA A 449 -0.92 20.58 -3.62
N LEU A 450 -0.35 20.70 -2.41
CA LEU A 450 -0.82 19.97 -1.22
C LEU A 450 -1.88 20.74 -0.44
N HIS A 451 -1.71 22.05 -0.35
CA HIS A 451 -2.68 23.04 0.12
C HIS A 451 -2.11 24.44 -0.16
N PRO A 452 -2.91 25.45 -0.55
CA PRO A 452 -2.39 26.79 -0.84
C PRO A 452 -1.61 27.46 0.30
N GLN A 453 -1.87 27.05 1.55
CA GLN A 453 -1.20 27.54 2.76
C GLN A 453 -0.27 26.50 3.40
N ALA A 454 0.03 25.38 2.74
CA ALA A 454 1.01 24.42 3.25
C ALA A 454 2.38 25.10 3.33
N VAL A 455 2.99 25.11 4.51
CA VAL A 455 4.34 25.62 4.74
C VAL A 455 5.25 24.44 4.97
N GLU A 456 6.37 24.42 4.26
CA GLU A 456 7.38 23.36 4.37
C GLU A 456 7.91 23.24 5.80
N PHE A 457 8.40 22.06 6.17
CA PHE A 457 9.10 21.92 7.43
C PHE A 457 10.41 22.72 7.42
N ALA A 458 10.70 23.40 8.53
CA ALA A 458 11.91 24.22 8.62
C ALA A 458 13.20 23.39 8.58
N SER A 459 13.13 22.13 9.01
CA SER A 459 14.25 21.18 9.13
C SER A 459 14.59 20.44 7.83
N SER A 460 13.68 20.35 6.84
CA SER A 460 13.94 19.67 5.56
C SER A 460 14.66 20.56 4.55
N GLY A 461 14.29 21.84 4.46
CA GLY A 461 14.84 22.78 3.47
C GLY A 461 14.67 22.34 2.01
N GLY A 462 13.80 21.36 1.75
CA GLY A 462 13.49 20.69 0.49
C GLY A 462 13.06 19.24 0.74
N PHE A 463 14.03 18.32 0.65
CA PHE A 463 13.84 16.88 0.67
C PHE A 463 14.89 16.21 1.56
N SER A 464 14.58 15.00 1.99
CA SER A 464 15.55 14.10 2.65
C SER A 464 15.77 12.85 1.79
N ILE A 465 17.01 12.42 1.68
CA ILE A 465 17.39 11.09 1.22
C ILE A 465 18.00 10.36 2.41
N SER A 466 17.31 9.34 2.89
CA SER A 466 17.78 8.48 3.97
C SER A 466 18.05 7.06 3.48
N LEU A 467 19.19 6.52 3.86
CA LEU A 467 19.46 5.08 3.80
C LEU A 467 19.38 4.54 5.22
N LEU A 468 18.43 3.65 5.47
CA LEU A 468 18.14 3.18 6.82
C LEU A 468 17.97 1.66 6.87
N GLY A 469 18.06 1.12 8.08
CA GLY A 469 17.75 -0.28 8.37
C GLY A 469 16.24 -0.49 8.57
N ASN A 470 15.64 -1.43 7.88
CA ASN A 470 14.28 -1.90 8.16
C ASN A 470 14.34 -3.21 8.93
N ALA A 471 13.94 -3.17 10.20
CA ALA A 471 13.92 -4.34 11.07
C ALA A 471 12.88 -5.37 10.59
N GLY A 472 13.23 -6.66 10.69
CA GLY A 472 12.37 -7.76 10.24
C GLY A 472 12.43 -8.03 8.73
N GLY A 473 13.32 -7.33 8.00
CA GLY A 473 13.53 -7.57 6.57
C GLY A 473 12.46 -6.90 5.67
N PRO A 474 12.29 -7.36 4.42
CA PRO A 474 11.48 -6.64 3.43
C PRO A 474 9.97 -6.99 3.44
N LEU A 475 9.56 -8.05 4.14
CA LEU A 475 8.25 -8.70 3.96
C LEU A 475 7.03 -7.86 4.37
N HIS A 476 7.22 -6.89 5.25
CA HIS A 476 6.13 -6.09 5.83
C HIS A 476 6.13 -4.63 5.37
N GLY A 477 6.92 -4.31 4.33
CA GLY A 477 7.24 -2.93 3.98
C GLY A 477 7.97 -2.23 5.13
N GLU A 478 7.86 -0.90 5.17
CA GLU A 478 8.39 -0.10 6.28
C GLU A 478 7.44 -0.15 7.48
N VAL A 479 7.94 -0.68 8.61
CA VAL A 479 7.16 -0.91 9.84
C VAL A 479 7.49 0.05 10.98
N GLY A 480 8.50 0.91 10.78
CA GLY A 480 8.99 1.92 11.72
C GLY A 480 10.34 2.45 11.25
N ALA A 481 10.88 3.45 11.94
CA ALA A 481 12.19 3.99 11.64
C ALA A 481 13.28 3.35 12.52
N THR A 482 14.51 3.37 12.02
CA THR A 482 15.71 3.05 12.79
C THR A 482 16.76 4.13 12.54
N ALA A 483 17.99 3.93 13.03
CA ALA A 483 19.07 4.87 12.76
C ALA A 483 19.39 4.99 11.27
N ASP A 484 19.78 6.20 10.87
CA ASP A 484 20.25 6.49 9.52
C ASP A 484 21.68 5.92 9.31
N TYR A 485 21.88 5.20 8.22
CA TYR A 485 23.21 4.80 7.74
C TYR A 485 23.83 5.93 6.90
N LEU A 486 22.99 6.63 6.16
CA LEU A 486 23.30 7.84 5.42
C LEU A 486 22.07 8.74 5.42
N PHE A 487 22.28 10.03 5.62
CA PHE A 487 21.26 11.07 5.49
C PHE A 487 21.81 12.19 4.61
N ALA A 488 21.08 12.58 3.56
CA ALA A 488 21.43 13.72 2.73
C ALA A 488 20.24 14.68 2.62
N PRO A 489 20.35 15.91 3.16
CA PRO A 489 19.35 16.94 2.89
C PRO A 489 19.54 17.45 1.45
N VAL A 490 18.42 17.59 0.74
CA VAL A 490 18.41 18.07 -0.64
C VAL A 490 17.59 19.34 -0.70
N PRO A 491 18.20 20.50 -0.97
CA PRO A 491 17.44 21.73 -1.08
C PRO A 491 16.66 21.81 -2.39
N HIS A 492 15.55 22.56 -2.37
CA HIS A 492 14.80 22.94 -3.58
C HIS A 492 15.70 23.56 -4.68
N GLY A 493 15.23 23.55 -5.93
CA GLY A 493 15.92 24.17 -7.07
C GLY A 493 16.39 23.19 -8.14
N PRO A 494 17.62 23.32 -8.67
CA PRO A 494 18.07 22.52 -9.81
C PRO A 494 18.25 21.04 -9.43
N ASP A 495 18.14 20.16 -10.45
CA ASP A 495 18.50 18.75 -10.33
C ASP A 495 19.94 18.58 -9.81
N ARG A 496 20.18 17.54 -9.00
CA ARG A 496 21.46 17.31 -8.33
C ARG A 496 21.91 15.87 -8.48
N VAL A 497 23.21 15.67 -8.62
CA VAL A 497 23.84 14.35 -8.56
C VAL A 497 24.76 14.29 -7.36
N PHE A 498 24.33 13.57 -6.33
CA PHE A 498 25.16 13.25 -5.17
C PHE A 498 26.04 12.05 -5.53
N ALA A 499 27.24 12.31 -6.06
CA ALA A 499 28.13 11.26 -6.50
C ALA A 499 28.92 10.66 -5.33
N ASN A 500 29.00 9.32 -5.30
CA ASN A 500 29.97 8.57 -4.50
C ASN A 500 29.92 8.91 -2.99
N MET A 501 28.72 9.00 -2.40
CA MET A 501 28.58 9.12 -0.95
C MET A 501 28.99 7.80 -0.31
N SER A 502 30.10 7.81 0.44
CA SER A 502 30.57 6.64 1.17
C SER A 502 29.85 6.54 2.49
N TYR A 503 29.38 5.33 2.82
CA TYR A 503 28.67 5.09 4.07
C TYR A 503 28.97 3.74 4.68
N GLY A 504 28.66 3.64 5.97
CA GLY A 504 28.81 2.43 6.76
C GLY A 504 27.46 1.85 7.17
N ILE A 505 27.39 0.53 7.26
CA ILE A 505 26.24 -0.20 7.80
C ILE A 505 26.68 -0.86 9.10
N PRO A 506 26.14 -0.47 10.27
CA PRO A 506 26.47 -1.13 11.53
C PRO A 506 26.06 -2.60 11.50
N THR A 507 26.84 -3.45 12.17
CA THR A 507 26.46 -4.86 12.33
C THR A 507 25.37 -4.98 13.40
N LEU A 508 24.13 -5.21 12.97
CA LEU A 508 22.97 -5.35 13.84
C LEU A 508 22.53 -6.81 13.93
N PRO A 509 22.12 -7.30 15.12
CA PRO A 509 21.64 -8.67 15.27
C PRO A 509 20.23 -8.84 14.66
N GLY A 510 19.96 -10.02 14.12
CA GLY A 510 18.66 -10.37 13.54
C GLY A 510 18.54 -10.06 12.06
N LEU A 511 17.30 -10.00 11.58
CA LEU A 511 16.94 -9.77 10.19
C LEU A 511 16.73 -8.28 9.92
N TRP A 512 17.47 -7.76 8.95
CA TRP A 512 17.45 -6.36 8.54
C TRP A 512 17.47 -6.27 7.01
N ALA A 513 16.75 -5.30 6.45
CA ALA A 513 16.89 -4.88 5.06
C ALA A 513 17.42 -3.45 4.99
N SER A 514 18.15 -3.10 3.93
CA SER A 514 18.52 -1.71 3.64
C SER A 514 17.47 -1.06 2.76
N VAL A 515 16.95 0.08 3.18
CA VAL A 515 15.89 0.82 2.52
C VAL A 515 16.40 2.19 2.11
N LEU A 516 16.03 2.60 0.90
CA LEU A 516 16.09 4.00 0.46
C LEU A 516 14.74 4.62 0.78
N ASP A 517 14.75 5.68 1.59
CA ASP A 517 13.58 6.47 1.97
C ASP A 517 13.78 7.92 1.54
N ILE A 518 12.74 8.51 0.93
CA ILE A 518 12.75 9.87 0.42
C ILE A 518 11.47 10.56 0.88
N ARG A 519 11.62 11.72 1.54
CA ARG A 519 10.48 12.48 2.07
C ARG A 519 10.61 13.97 1.78
N SER A 520 9.48 14.59 1.51
CA SER A 520 9.30 16.03 1.60
C SER A 520 7.86 16.35 2.00
N GLY A 521 7.69 17.40 2.78
CA GLY A 521 6.38 17.75 3.28
C GLY A 521 6.39 19.04 4.09
N GLY A 522 5.25 19.28 4.72
CA GLY A 522 5.05 20.43 5.57
C GLY A 522 3.78 20.31 6.38
N PHE A 523 3.34 21.46 6.90
CA PHE A 523 2.10 21.55 7.66
C PHE A 523 1.14 22.56 7.05
N VAL A 524 -0.14 22.22 7.07
CA VAL A 524 -1.23 23.20 7.07
C VAL A 524 -1.53 23.55 8.52
N ARG A 525 -1.38 24.83 8.90
CA ARG A 525 -1.69 25.29 10.25
C ARG A 525 -3.17 25.63 10.36
N VAL A 526 -3.90 24.90 11.19
CA VAL A 526 -5.34 25.08 11.42
C VAL A 526 -5.59 25.61 12.83
N GLN A 527 -6.37 26.68 12.92
CA GLN A 527 -6.62 27.38 14.18
C GLN A 527 -8.12 27.66 14.33
N LEU A 528 -8.69 27.22 15.44
CA LEU A 528 -10.08 27.54 15.78
C LEU A 528 -10.19 29.01 16.24
N PRO A 529 -11.31 29.70 15.95
CA PRO A 529 -11.49 31.11 16.30
C PRO A 529 -11.28 31.45 17.79
N SER A 530 -11.52 30.48 18.69
CA SER A 530 -11.38 30.62 20.14
C SER A 530 -9.97 30.36 20.67
N THR A 531 -8.99 30.09 19.80
CA THR A 531 -7.64 29.66 20.17
C THR A 531 -6.58 30.61 19.60
N THR A 532 -5.38 30.60 20.17
CA THR A 532 -4.21 31.36 19.69
C THR A 532 -3.07 30.46 19.24
N ALA A 533 -3.03 29.19 19.66
CA ALA A 533 -2.09 28.19 19.19
C ALA A 533 -2.78 27.25 18.18
N ALA A 534 -2.26 27.25 16.95
CA ALA A 534 -2.74 26.41 15.85
C ALA A 534 -2.26 24.95 15.99
N ALA A 535 -3.03 24.02 15.45
CA ALA A 535 -2.57 22.65 15.20
C ALA A 535 -1.98 22.54 13.80
N GLY A 536 -0.86 21.82 13.64
CA GLY A 536 -0.36 21.41 12.32
C GLY A 536 -1.11 20.19 11.79
N ILE A 537 -1.41 20.16 10.49
CA ILE A 537 -1.88 18.99 9.75
C ILE A 537 -0.81 18.66 8.72
N SER A 538 -0.20 17.48 8.82
CA SER A 538 0.91 17.10 7.95
C SER A 538 0.44 16.75 6.55
N VAL A 539 1.19 17.25 5.57
CA VAL A 539 1.02 17.01 4.14
C VAL A 539 2.39 16.74 3.54
N GLY A 540 2.46 15.99 2.45
CA GLY A 540 3.75 15.69 1.83
C GLY A 540 3.68 14.59 0.79
N ILE A 541 4.84 14.28 0.24
CA ILE A 541 5.08 13.12 -0.60
C ILE A 541 6.23 12.31 -0.02
N SER A 542 6.08 11.00 -0.04
CA SER A 542 7.12 10.08 0.40
C SER A 542 7.22 8.89 -0.53
N GLN A 543 8.40 8.33 -0.66
CA GLN A 543 8.59 7.04 -1.31
C GLN A 543 9.73 6.27 -0.65
N ASN A 544 9.53 4.95 -0.56
CA ASN A 544 10.54 4.04 -0.05
C ASN A 544 10.67 2.81 -0.95
N SER A 545 11.87 2.24 -0.95
CA SER A 545 12.20 1.06 -1.73
C SER A 545 13.35 0.30 -1.11
N LEU A 546 13.52 -0.97 -1.49
CA LEU A 546 14.74 -1.68 -1.16
C LEU A 546 15.92 -1.00 -1.85
N LEU A 547 17.00 -0.74 -1.12
CA LEU A 547 18.17 -0.05 -1.67
C LEU A 547 18.77 -0.79 -2.87
N ALA A 548 18.74 -2.12 -2.86
CA ALA A 548 19.20 -2.94 -3.99
C ALA A 548 18.35 -2.80 -5.26
N ALA A 549 17.10 -2.31 -5.13
CA ALA A 549 16.17 -2.10 -6.25
C ALA A 549 16.18 -0.65 -6.76
N SER A 550 16.84 0.28 -6.07
CA SER A 550 16.93 1.67 -6.54
C SER A 550 17.87 1.75 -7.75
N SER A 551 17.34 2.11 -8.91
CA SER A 551 18.11 2.31 -10.13
C SER A 551 17.62 3.54 -10.90
N GLY A 552 18.56 4.29 -11.48
CA GLY A 552 18.24 5.45 -12.31
C GLY A 552 17.99 6.75 -11.53
N PRO A 553 17.44 7.78 -12.20
CA PRO A 553 17.10 9.03 -11.56
C PRO A 553 16.01 8.88 -10.50
N ILE A 554 16.16 9.57 -9.38
CA ILE A 554 15.19 9.63 -8.30
C ILE A 554 14.16 10.74 -8.62
N THR A 555 12.99 10.31 -9.08
CA THR A 555 11.82 11.15 -9.37
C THR A 555 10.67 10.80 -8.42
N PRO A 556 9.66 11.67 -8.27
CA PRO A 556 8.45 11.33 -7.49
C PRO A 556 7.71 10.15 -8.10
N ALA A 557 7.41 9.14 -7.28
CA ALA A 557 6.61 7.97 -7.68
C ALA A 557 5.09 8.17 -7.47
N MET A 558 4.70 9.18 -6.69
CA MET A 558 3.30 9.53 -6.42
C MET A 558 3.16 11.06 -6.28
N GLY A 559 2.18 11.64 -6.96
CA GLY A 559 1.79 13.04 -6.83
C GLY A 559 0.49 13.22 -6.01
N PRO A 560 0.13 14.46 -5.66
CA PRO A 560 -1.11 14.73 -4.94
C PRO A 560 -2.35 14.53 -5.82
N VAL A 561 -3.48 14.20 -5.18
CA VAL A 561 -4.79 14.29 -5.83
C VAL A 561 -5.09 15.76 -6.18
N SER A 562 -5.84 15.98 -7.25
CA SER A 562 -6.18 17.34 -7.71
C SER A 562 -7.67 17.62 -7.60
N ALA A 563 -8.03 18.92 -7.63
CA ALA A 563 -9.40 19.43 -7.57
C ALA A 563 -10.30 18.74 -6.51
N PRO A 564 -9.84 18.59 -5.25
CA PRO A 564 -10.65 17.96 -4.22
C PRO A 564 -11.85 18.84 -3.85
N THR A 565 -13.01 18.21 -3.68
CA THR A 565 -14.27 18.87 -3.33
C THR A 565 -15.01 18.14 -2.22
N ILE A 566 -15.82 18.89 -1.47
CA ILE A 566 -16.78 18.40 -0.47
C ILE A 566 -18.16 18.96 -0.80
N ASP A 567 -19.12 18.09 -1.12
CA ASP A 567 -20.43 18.47 -1.67
C ASP A 567 -20.32 19.44 -2.88
N GLY A 568 -19.29 19.23 -3.71
CA GLY A 568 -18.98 20.07 -4.88
C GLY A 568 -18.29 21.40 -4.56
N LEU A 569 -18.04 21.71 -3.28
CA LEU A 569 -17.31 22.90 -2.86
C LEU A 569 -15.80 22.62 -2.80
N ASP A 570 -14.99 23.61 -3.18
CA ASP A 570 -13.53 23.54 -3.12
C ASP A 570 -13.03 23.22 -1.70
N LEU A 571 -12.35 22.07 -1.56
CA LEU A 571 -11.88 21.54 -0.27
C LEU A 571 -10.72 22.36 0.31
N PHE A 572 -10.02 23.15 -0.52
CA PHE A 572 -8.94 24.05 -0.08
C PHE A 572 -9.44 25.42 0.39
N ARG A 573 -10.76 25.63 0.44
CA ARG A 573 -11.37 26.84 1.00
C ARG A 573 -12.14 26.51 2.28
N PRO A 574 -12.08 27.36 3.32
CA PRO A 574 -12.87 27.16 4.52
C PRO A 574 -14.38 27.17 4.23
N GLN A 575 -15.12 26.22 4.80
CA GLN A 575 -16.58 26.08 4.59
C GLN A 575 -17.31 26.11 5.94
N SER A 576 -18.06 27.17 6.23
CA SER A 576 -18.66 27.34 7.57
C SER A 576 -20.11 26.88 7.71
N GLN A 577 -20.86 26.73 6.59
CA GLN A 577 -22.31 26.49 6.67
C GLN A 577 -22.94 25.64 5.56
N GLN A 578 -22.17 25.13 4.60
CA GLN A 578 -22.71 24.50 3.38
C GLN A 578 -22.45 22.99 3.26
N VAL A 579 -21.73 22.41 4.22
CA VAL A 579 -21.32 21.01 4.18
C VAL A 579 -22.35 20.15 4.92
N LYS A 580 -22.80 19.06 4.30
CA LYS A 580 -23.73 18.12 4.92
C LYS A 580 -23.07 17.33 6.05
N THR A 581 -23.86 16.60 6.85
CA THR A 581 -23.35 15.64 7.84
C THR A 581 -22.93 14.31 7.24
N SER A 582 -23.36 14.00 6.01
CA SER A 582 -22.90 12.85 5.22
C SER A 582 -22.45 13.33 3.83
N PRO A 583 -21.42 14.18 3.76
CA PRO A 583 -21.03 14.84 2.52
C PRO A 583 -20.35 13.85 1.58
N THR A 584 -20.43 14.16 0.28
CA THR A 584 -19.65 13.45 -0.74
C THR A 584 -18.31 14.14 -0.93
N LEU A 585 -17.22 13.40 -0.74
CA LEU A 585 -15.89 13.82 -1.15
C LEU A 585 -15.62 13.32 -2.56
N THR A 586 -15.07 14.18 -3.41
CA THR A 586 -14.67 13.82 -4.78
C THR A 586 -13.38 14.53 -5.14
N TRP A 587 -12.48 13.86 -5.83
CA TRP A 587 -11.22 14.42 -6.33
C TRP A 587 -10.88 13.84 -7.70
N GLN A 588 -9.83 14.37 -8.32
CA GLN A 588 -9.20 13.78 -9.49
C GLN A 588 -7.97 12.97 -9.05
N PRO A 589 -7.70 11.80 -9.66
CA PRO A 589 -6.50 11.04 -9.40
C PRO A 589 -5.21 11.84 -9.65
N PRO A 590 -4.09 11.50 -8.98
CA PRO A 590 -2.78 12.10 -9.26
C PRO A 590 -2.37 11.96 -10.72
N THR A 591 -1.66 12.96 -11.23
CA THR A 591 -1.05 12.91 -12.57
C THR A 591 0.30 12.19 -12.59
N ILE A 592 0.93 12.01 -11.42
CA ILE A 592 2.17 11.27 -11.21
C ILE A 592 1.85 10.04 -10.37
N GLY A 593 2.16 8.86 -10.90
CA GLY A 593 1.80 7.59 -10.27
C GLY A 593 0.32 7.25 -10.42
N LYS A 594 -0.02 6.01 -10.10
CA LYS A 594 -1.40 5.50 -10.09
C LYS A 594 -1.70 4.92 -8.71
N PRO A 595 -2.63 5.51 -7.93
CA PRO A 595 -2.99 4.97 -6.63
C PRO A 595 -3.63 3.59 -6.76
N SER A 596 -3.24 2.69 -5.86
CA SER A 596 -3.92 1.42 -5.61
C SER A 596 -5.09 1.58 -4.64
N GLN A 597 -5.01 2.59 -3.79
CA GLN A 597 -5.99 2.94 -2.77
C GLN A 597 -5.85 4.42 -2.41
N TYR A 598 -6.94 4.99 -1.89
CA TYR A 598 -6.97 6.24 -1.16
C TYR A 598 -7.35 5.98 0.30
N GLN A 599 -6.64 6.63 1.22
CA GLN A 599 -7.01 6.74 2.62
C GLN A 599 -7.49 8.17 2.89
N VAL A 600 -8.66 8.30 3.53
CA VAL A 600 -9.25 9.57 3.92
C VAL A 600 -9.36 9.61 5.43
N GLU A 601 -8.62 10.51 6.07
CA GLU A 601 -8.70 10.72 7.52
C GLU A 601 -9.59 11.91 7.83
N VAL A 602 -10.66 11.69 8.60
CA VAL A 602 -11.53 12.75 9.10
C VAL A 602 -11.06 13.16 10.48
N ILE A 603 -10.63 14.41 10.62
CA ILE A 603 -9.97 14.94 11.81
C ILE A 603 -10.86 16.00 12.43
N ARG A 604 -11.33 15.77 13.66
CA ARG A 604 -12.07 16.74 14.46
C ARG A 604 -11.13 17.70 15.15
N LEU A 605 -11.47 18.98 15.13
CA LEU A 605 -10.77 20.04 15.83
C LEU A 605 -11.55 20.46 17.09
N THR A 606 -10.83 20.62 18.21
CA THR A 606 -11.41 21.07 19.48
C THR A 606 -10.52 22.10 20.15
N ALA A 607 -11.09 23.05 20.89
CA ALA A 607 -10.32 23.98 21.69
C ALA A 607 -10.03 23.40 23.09
N MET A 608 -8.77 23.46 23.53
CA MET A 608 -8.35 23.21 24.92
C MET A 608 -7.59 24.43 25.43
N GLY A 609 -8.26 25.28 26.21
CA GLY A 609 -7.73 26.58 26.59
C GLY A 609 -7.44 27.42 25.35
N THR A 610 -6.18 27.83 25.18
CA THR A 610 -5.71 28.62 24.03
C THR A 610 -5.24 27.78 22.84
N SER A 611 -5.28 26.45 22.93
CA SER A 611 -4.74 25.55 21.90
C SER A 611 -5.83 24.87 21.09
N THR A 612 -5.65 24.80 19.77
CA THR A 612 -6.39 23.89 18.91
C THR A 612 -5.80 22.49 19.03
N LEU A 613 -6.64 21.51 19.33
CA LEU A 613 -6.31 20.09 19.31
C LEU A 613 -6.96 19.41 18.11
N ARG A 614 -6.38 18.28 17.70
CA ARG A 614 -6.84 17.45 16.59
C ARG A 614 -7.03 16.01 17.05
N ALA A 615 -8.08 15.35 16.58
CA ALA A 615 -8.33 13.93 16.81
C ALA A 615 -8.94 13.30 15.56
N THR A 616 -8.33 12.24 15.02
CA THR A 616 -8.93 11.45 13.93
C THR A 616 -10.15 10.71 14.47
N VAL A 617 -11.31 10.94 13.86
CA VAL A 617 -12.60 10.34 14.28
C VAL A 617 -13.08 9.25 13.31
N ALA A 618 -12.56 9.23 12.08
CA ALA A 618 -12.77 8.16 11.12
C ALA A 618 -11.61 8.08 10.13
N THR A 619 -11.32 6.87 9.65
CA THR A 619 -10.42 6.63 8.53
C THR A 619 -11.18 5.80 7.49
N LEU A 620 -11.24 6.28 6.25
CA LEU A 620 -11.97 5.63 5.18
C LEU A 620 -11.02 5.20 4.06
N PHE A 621 -11.20 3.99 3.56
CA PHE A 621 -10.37 3.40 2.50
C PHE A 621 -11.23 3.14 1.26
N THR A 622 -10.77 3.56 0.09
CA THR A 622 -11.48 3.39 -1.19
C THR A 622 -10.50 3.25 -2.35
N THR A 623 -10.89 2.57 -3.43
CA THR A 623 -10.16 2.61 -4.71
C THR A 623 -10.64 3.71 -5.64
N GLU A 624 -11.84 4.22 -5.39
CA GLU A 624 -12.47 5.22 -6.24
C GLU A 624 -12.06 6.63 -5.76
N PRO A 625 -11.92 7.61 -6.67
CA PRO A 625 -11.60 8.99 -6.31
C PRO A 625 -12.82 9.75 -5.75
N THR A 626 -13.69 9.03 -5.06
CA THR A 626 -14.92 9.53 -4.44
C THR A 626 -15.35 8.60 -3.32
N LEU A 627 -15.93 9.18 -2.26
CA LEU A 627 -16.65 8.44 -1.23
C LEU A 627 -17.66 9.35 -0.53
N VAL A 628 -18.61 8.74 0.17
CA VAL A 628 -19.55 9.44 1.07
C VAL A 628 -19.06 9.22 2.49
N ILE A 629 -18.90 10.30 3.27
CA ILE A 629 -18.60 10.15 4.69
C ILE A 629 -19.87 9.60 5.38
N PRO A 630 -19.81 8.43 6.06
CA PRO A 630 -21.00 7.83 6.65
C PRO A 630 -21.65 8.69 7.74
N PRO A 631 -22.98 8.55 7.94
CA PRO A 631 -23.69 9.21 9.02
C PRO A 631 -23.05 8.94 10.39
N GLY A 632 -23.04 9.97 11.24
CA GLY A 632 -22.53 9.88 12.62
C GLY A 632 -21.03 10.16 12.77
N VAL A 633 -20.27 10.21 11.66
CA VAL A 633 -18.87 10.66 11.69
C VAL A 633 -18.77 12.17 11.90
N LEU A 634 -19.58 12.93 11.15
CA LEU A 634 -19.65 14.38 11.24
C LEU A 634 -20.85 14.82 12.07
N MET A 635 -20.62 15.73 13.00
CA MET A 635 -21.64 16.34 13.84
C MET A 635 -21.80 17.82 13.50
N VAL A 636 -23.06 18.28 13.48
CA VAL A 636 -23.42 19.68 13.21
C VAL A 636 -22.68 20.62 14.17
N GLY A 637 -22.12 21.71 13.63
CA GLY A 637 -21.46 22.76 14.40
C GLY A 637 -20.06 22.41 14.93
N GLN A 638 -19.58 21.18 14.74
CA GLN A 638 -18.20 20.80 15.04
C GLN A 638 -17.28 21.17 13.86
N SER A 639 -16.00 21.43 14.13
CA SER A 639 -15.02 21.80 13.10
C SER A 639 -14.16 20.60 12.72
N TYR A 640 -13.91 20.44 11.42
CA TYR A 640 -13.14 19.32 10.89
C TYR A 640 -12.14 19.77 9.82
N VAL A 641 -11.14 18.91 9.62
CA VAL A 641 -10.24 18.89 8.48
C VAL A 641 -10.22 17.45 7.95
N VAL A 642 -10.00 17.28 6.66
CA VAL A 642 -9.78 15.97 6.04
C VAL A 642 -8.38 15.90 5.45
N ARG A 643 -7.70 14.77 5.63
CA ARG A 643 -6.51 14.41 4.83
C ARG A 643 -6.92 13.40 3.78
N ILE A 644 -6.43 13.56 2.55
CA ILE A 644 -6.58 12.56 1.48
C ILE A 644 -5.18 12.09 1.12
N ILE A 645 -4.96 10.79 1.25
CA ILE A 645 -3.69 10.12 1.06
C ILE A 645 -3.84 9.18 -0.12
N ALA A 646 -3.05 9.37 -1.16
CA ALA A 646 -2.96 8.49 -2.32
C ALA A 646 -1.77 7.53 -2.16
N GLU A 647 -1.98 6.22 -2.35
CA GLU A 647 -0.98 5.20 -2.01
C GLU A 647 -0.79 4.15 -3.13
N THR A 648 0.46 3.76 -3.41
CA THR A 648 0.77 2.68 -4.38
C THR A 648 0.61 1.27 -3.82
N THR A 649 0.46 1.15 -2.50
CA THR A 649 0.20 -0.09 -1.75
C THR A 649 -0.76 0.28 -0.64
N PRO A 650 -1.95 -0.32 -0.45
CA PRO A 650 -2.20 -1.77 -0.32
C PRO A 650 -3.45 -2.29 -1.09
N ASN A 651 -3.73 -3.60 -0.99
CA ASN A 651 -4.92 -4.22 -1.60
C ASN A 651 -6.21 -3.83 -0.85
N THR A 652 -7.34 -3.80 -1.54
CA THR A 652 -8.64 -3.39 -0.97
C THR A 652 -9.16 -4.30 0.14
N ASP A 653 -8.84 -5.57 0.07
CA ASP A 653 -9.18 -6.60 1.06
C ASP A 653 -8.06 -6.84 2.08
N ALA A 654 -6.89 -6.24 1.88
CA ALA A 654 -5.75 -6.27 2.80
C ALA A 654 -5.13 -4.88 3.02
N PRO A 655 -5.91 -3.90 3.49
CA PRO A 655 -5.59 -2.47 3.45
C PRO A 655 -4.45 -2.03 4.38
N PHE A 656 -3.92 -2.94 5.20
CA PHE A 656 -2.78 -2.65 6.08
C PHE A 656 -1.52 -3.44 5.71
N ARG A 657 -1.56 -4.22 4.63
CA ARG A 657 -0.41 -4.98 4.11
C ARG A 657 0.46 -4.08 3.23
N ARG A 658 1.44 -3.44 3.86
CA ARG A 658 2.48 -2.65 3.18
C ARG A 658 3.52 -3.56 2.51
N LYS A 659 4.15 -3.06 1.45
CA LYS A 659 5.24 -3.73 0.74
C LYS A 659 6.17 -2.70 0.10
N PHE A 660 7.38 -3.10 -0.24
CA PHE A 660 8.27 -2.29 -1.08
C PHE A 660 8.07 -2.61 -2.57
N PRO A 661 8.27 -1.63 -3.47
CA PRO A 661 8.34 -0.19 -3.19
C PRO A 661 6.97 0.36 -2.79
N ALA A 662 6.96 1.41 -1.96
CA ALA A 662 5.74 2.17 -1.64
C ALA A 662 5.98 3.66 -1.88
N ALA A 663 4.91 4.36 -2.26
CA ALA A 663 4.89 5.81 -2.39
C ALA A 663 3.53 6.34 -1.97
N THR A 664 3.56 7.50 -1.30
CA THR A 664 2.37 8.17 -0.81
C THR A 664 2.38 9.65 -1.17
N SER A 665 1.21 10.23 -1.34
CA SER A 665 1.02 11.67 -1.39
C SER A 665 -0.17 12.08 -0.53
N THR A 666 0.02 13.08 0.32
CA THR A 666 -0.98 13.54 1.27
C THR A 666 -1.29 15.01 1.04
N ILE A 667 -2.58 15.31 0.86
CA ILE A 667 -3.13 16.66 0.89
C ILE A 667 -3.99 16.86 2.14
N ALA A 668 -4.26 18.11 2.49
CA ALA A 668 -5.20 18.44 3.58
C ALA A 668 -6.22 19.50 3.14
N SER A 669 -7.42 19.42 3.69
CA SER A 669 -8.45 20.44 3.50
C SER A 669 -8.20 21.69 4.32
N SER A 670 -8.91 22.76 3.98
CA SER A 670 -9.20 23.84 4.93
C SER A 670 -10.25 23.39 5.98
N ILE A 671 -10.42 24.17 7.05
CA ILE A 671 -11.42 23.88 8.08
C ILE A 671 -12.83 23.95 7.48
N PHE A 672 -13.66 22.94 7.75
CA PHE A 672 -15.09 22.99 7.44
C PHE A 672 -15.98 22.65 8.65
N VAL A 673 -17.22 23.09 8.60
CA VAL A 673 -18.24 22.91 9.63
C VAL A 673 -19.52 22.35 9.00
N PRO A 674 -19.96 21.14 9.38
CA PRO A 674 -21.22 20.55 8.93
C PRO A 674 -22.43 21.31 9.46
N THR A 675 -23.48 21.42 8.65
CA THR A 675 -24.79 21.99 8.99
C THR A 675 -25.93 21.02 8.74
N VAL A 676 -27.11 21.34 9.29
CA VAL A 676 -28.33 20.57 9.05
C VAL A 676 -28.70 20.72 7.57
N GLU A 677 -29.08 19.62 6.93
CA GLU A 677 -29.61 19.64 5.57
C GLU A 677 -30.82 20.58 5.54
N THR A 678 -30.82 21.59 4.68
CA THR A 678 -31.97 22.50 4.55
C THR A 678 -33.11 21.78 3.83
N GLY A 679 -33.78 20.90 4.57
CA GLY A 679 -35.05 20.27 4.28
C GLY A 679 -35.92 20.34 5.55
N THR A 680 -37.19 20.69 5.40
CA THR A 680 -38.14 21.01 6.48
C THR A 680 -38.06 20.07 7.71
N PRO A 681 -38.11 20.58 8.96
CA PRO A 681 -37.92 19.77 10.16
C PRO A 681 -39.12 18.83 10.39
N VAL A 682 -38.83 17.54 10.59
CA VAL A 682 -39.69 16.64 11.37
C VAL A 682 -38.84 16.19 12.55
N ASP A 683 -39.19 16.68 13.74
CA ASP A 683 -38.52 16.33 15.00
C ASP A 683 -38.56 14.81 15.24
N PRO A 684 -37.42 14.14 15.47
CA PRO A 684 -37.38 12.85 16.13
C PRO A 684 -37.31 13.03 17.66
N PRO A 685 -37.85 12.08 18.45
CA PRO A 685 -37.87 12.20 19.90
C PRO A 685 -36.47 12.04 20.49
N MET A 686 -36.13 12.91 21.43
CA MET A 686 -34.92 12.80 22.25
C MET A 686 -34.94 11.49 23.04
N VAL A 687 -33.90 10.67 22.87
CA VAL A 687 -33.56 9.59 23.79
C VAL A 687 -32.21 9.97 24.41
N ASP A 688 -32.22 10.15 25.73
CA ASP A 688 -31.03 10.35 26.55
C ASP A 688 -30.06 9.17 26.37
N ALA A 689 -28.99 9.38 25.61
CA ALA A 689 -27.85 8.49 25.60
C ALA A 689 -26.84 8.99 26.65
N ALA A 690 -26.72 8.23 27.74
CA ALA A 690 -25.69 8.44 28.75
C ALA A 690 -24.29 8.41 28.10
N VAL A 691 -23.50 9.43 28.39
CA VAL A 691 -22.09 9.58 27.98
C VAL A 691 -21.28 8.35 28.42
N PRO A 692 -20.73 7.54 27.51
CA PRO A 692 -19.73 6.54 27.87
C PRO A 692 -18.43 7.26 28.23
N LYS A 693 -17.80 6.86 29.34
CA LYS A 693 -16.43 7.27 29.69
C LYS A 693 -15.45 6.85 28.57
N PRO A 694 -14.31 7.56 28.41
CA PRO A 694 -13.28 7.17 27.45
C PRO A 694 -12.79 5.77 27.82
N VAL A 695 -12.91 4.84 26.89
CA VAL A 695 -12.25 3.54 26.93
C VAL A 695 -11.15 3.60 25.89
N ASP A 696 -9.91 3.36 26.31
CA ASP A 696 -8.73 3.32 25.46
C ASP A 696 -8.94 2.29 24.33
N ALA A 697 -9.19 2.78 23.12
CA ALA A 697 -9.14 1.95 21.92
C ALA A 697 -7.67 1.60 21.62
N PRO A 698 -7.36 0.36 21.17
CA PRO A 698 -6.04 0.04 20.66
C PRO A 698 -5.76 0.97 19.47
N GLY A 699 -4.67 1.74 19.55
CA GLY A 699 -4.35 2.80 18.61
C GLY A 699 -4.42 2.33 17.16
N GLY A 700 -5.38 2.90 16.41
CA GLY A 700 -5.31 2.91 14.95
C GLY A 700 -3.98 3.53 14.57
N GLY A 701 -3.15 2.77 13.83
CA GLY A 701 -1.83 3.19 13.42
C GLY A 701 -1.92 4.55 12.74
N GLN A 702 -1.54 5.60 13.46
CA GLN A 702 -1.16 6.85 12.82
C GLN A 702 -0.06 6.49 11.84
N MET A 703 -0.18 6.98 10.59
CA MET A 703 1.01 7.16 9.78
C MET A 703 2.02 7.89 10.66
N VAL A 704 3.08 7.17 11.02
CA VAL A 704 4.21 7.76 11.69
C VAL A 704 4.78 8.71 10.64
N ASP A 705 4.49 10.00 10.78
CA ASP A 705 5.33 11.08 10.25
C ASP A 705 6.69 10.94 10.96
N ALA A 706 7.43 9.89 10.59
CA ALA A 706 8.81 9.67 11.00
C ALA A 706 9.68 10.51 10.08
N ALA A 707 10.57 11.30 10.69
CA ALA A 707 11.32 12.42 10.12
C ALA A 707 10.35 13.49 9.59
N ILE A 708 10.11 14.59 10.30
CA ILE A 708 10.96 15.79 10.18
C ILE A 708 10.82 16.70 11.44
N ASP A 709 10.13 16.26 12.49
CA ASP A 709 9.99 17.04 13.74
C ASP A 709 11.28 17.01 14.60
N GLY A 710 12.21 17.92 14.28
CA GLY A 710 13.05 18.60 15.27
C GLY A 710 12.38 19.94 15.66
N PRO A 711 12.68 20.49 16.86
CA PRO A 711 11.81 21.35 17.68
C PRO A 711 11.12 22.54 17.01
#